data_AF-A0A8C1UUU1-F1
#
_entry.id   AF-A0A8C1UUU1-F1
#
_cell.length_a   1.000
_cell.length_b   1.000
_cell.length_c   1.000
_cell.angle_alpha   90.00
_cell.angle_beta   90.00
_cell.angle_gamma   90.00
#
_symmetry.space_group_name_H-M   'P 1'
#
loop_
_entity.id
_entity.type
_entity.pdbx_description
1 polymer ?
#
loop_
_entity_poly.entity_id
_entity_poly.type
_entity_poly.pdbx_seq_one_letter_code
_entity_poly.pdbx_strand_id
1 'polypeptide(L)'
;MMAEDIQHNQKANFNGLTKSAKSGASKKLTIKNFKDRPELTDSYTEDTWIKLRDAVSAIQNSTSIKYNLEELYQAVENLCSYKVSPVLYKQLRQVCEDHIQAQIHQFREYPSSSLDSLSFLKRMNRCWQDHCSQTIMIRSIFLFLDRTYILQNSLLPSIWDTGLELFRTHIVSDGAVQSRTVEGILEQIECERNGETVDRSLLRSLLGMLSDLQVYKDSFEQRFLTETNRLYAAEGQRLMQERDVPEYLHHVSRRLEEENDRVISYLDQSTQKPLIATVEKQLLGEHMNAILQKGLWMLLDENRVCELTLLYELLSKVKGGLMTLLQAWRDYIKVHYVDSKLRAGNKEATEEELERILDKIMIIFRFIHECGAAFTSKLEGMFKDMELSKDIMIQFKQYMQNQSDPSNIELTVNILTMGYWPSYTPMDVHLPAEMVKLQEVFKIFYLGKHSGRKLQWQPTLGHAVLKTEFKEGKKELQVSLFQTLVLLMFNECDEYSVEEIRTATGIEDGELKRTLQSLACGKARVLNKMPRGKDVEDADRFHFNSDFTHKLFRIKINQIQMKETVEEQVSTTERVFQDRQYQIDAALVRIMKMRKTLSHNLLVSELYNQLKFPVKPADLKKRIESLIDRDYMERDKENPNQYHYVA
;
A
#
# COMPACT_ATOMS: atom_id res chain seq x y z
N MET A 1 -33.96 -14.38 8.44
CA MET A 1 -33.81 -14.74 9.87
C MET A 1 -35.20 -15.08 10.39
N MET A 2 -35.29 -16.20 11.12
CA MET A 2 -36.49 -16.88 11.65
C MET A 2 -37.24 -17.80 10.67
N ALA A 3 -36.65 -18.98 10.50
CA ALA A 3 -37.38 -20.25 10.39
C ALA A 3 -36.87 -21.15 11.54
N GLU A 4 -37.79 -21.84 12.22
CA GLU A 4 -37.71 -22.76 13.40
C GLU A 4 -38.80 -22.28 14.38
N ASP A 5 -39.76 -23.03 14.92
CA ASP A 5 -40.08 -24.46 15.09
C ASP A 5 -41.63 -24.55 15.09
N ILE A 6 -42.33 -25.65 14.84
CA ILE A 6 -42.55 -26.76 15.78
C ILE A 6 -43.26 -27.89 15.00
N GLN A 7 -42.66 -29.08 14.97
CA GLN A 7 -43.28 -30.35 14.60
C GLN A 7 -43.05 -31.38 15.73
N HIS A 8 -44.13 -31.78 16.42
CA HIS A 8 -44.41 -33.06 17.10
C HIS A 8 -45.71 -32.84 17.89
N ASN A 9 -46.72 -33.69 17.94
CA ASN A 9 -46.80 -35.13 18.26
C ASN A 9 -48.31 -35.48 18.08
N GLN A 10 -48.80 -36.60 17.55
CA GLN A 10 -48.74 -37.96 18.10
C GLN A 10 -49.33 -38.96 17.08
N LYS A 11 -48.70 -40.14 16.99
CA LYS A 11 -49.21 -41.37 16.38
C LYS A 11 -50.14 -42.12 17.35
N ALA A 12 -51.20 -42.74 16.82
CA ALA A 12 -51.64 -44.09 17.20
C ALA A 12 -52.64 -44.59 16.12
N ASN A 13 -52.33 -45.58 15.27
CA ASN A 13 -52.14 -47.02 15.47
C ASN A 13 -53.33 -47.76 14.82
N PHE A 14 -53.12 -48.50 13.73
CA PHE A 14 -53.84 -49.75 13.45
C PHE A 14 -53.08 -50.58 12.41
N ASN A 15 -52.58 -51.72 12.86
CA ASN A 15 -51.90 -52.74 12.06
C ASN A 15 -52.92 -53.65 11.37
N GLY A 16 -52.62 -53.98 10.11
CA GLY A 16 -52.75 -55.33 9.53
C GLY A 16 -54.15 -55.92 9.31
N LEU A 17 -54.53 -56.07 8.03
CA LEU A 17 -54.98 -57.34 7.45
C LEU A 17 -55.10 -57.22 5.93
N THR A 18 -54.23 -57.93 5.23
CA THR A 18 -54.30 -58.22 3.81
C THR A 18 -55.54 -59.07 3.48
N LYS A 19 -56.36 -58.67 2.51
CA LYS A 19 -57.06 -59.60 1.61
C LYS A 19 -57.58 -58.90 0.34
N SER A 20 -57.14 -59.44 -0.78
CA SER A 20 -57.57 -59.25 -2.18
C SER A 20 -59.01 -58.74 -2.37
N ALA A 21 -59.17 -57.66 -3.13
CA ALA A 21 -60.42 -57.38 -3.86
C ALA A 21 -60.14 -56.58 -5.15
N LYS A 22 -60.82 -57.00 -6.21
CA LYS A 22 -60.67 -56.60 -7.62
C LYS A 22 -60.96 -55.12 -7.88
N SER A 23 -60.41 -54.63 -8.98
CA SER A 23 -60.68 -53.35 -9.67
C SER A 23 -62.14 -52.89 -9.54
N GLY A 24 -62.39 -51.92 -8.66
CA GLY A 24 -63.66 -51.21 -8.58
C GLY A 24 -63.65 -50.02 -9.55
N ALA A 25 -64.34 -50.16 -10.68
CA ALA A 25 -64.75 -48.99 -11.46
C ALA A 25 -65.55 -48.04 -10.55
N SER A 26 -65.18 -46.76 -10.52
CA SER A 26 -65.88 -45.74 -9.75
C SER A 26 -67.36 -45.70 -10.14
N LYS A 27 -68.26 -46.00 -9.20
CA LYS A 27 -69.71 -45.89 -9.43
C LYS A 27 -70.08 -44.41 -9.59
N LYS A 28 -70.51 -44.02 -10.80
CA LYS A 28 -71.08 -42.68 -11.05
C LYS A 28 -72.42 -42.55 -10.31
N LEU A 29 -72.49 -41.65 -9.33
CA LEU A 29 -73.73 -41.27 -8.67
C LEU A 29 -74.50 -40.32 -9.60
N THR A 30 -75.79 -40.60 -9.82
CA THR A 30 -76.68 -39.75 -10.65
C THR A 30 -77.72 -39.12 -9.73
N ILE A 31 -77.79 -37.79 -9.70
CA ILE A 31 -78.80 -37.07 -8.93
C ILE A 31 -80.12 -37.18 -9.68
N LYS A 32 -81.10 -37.89 -9.12
CA LYS A 32 -82.45 -37.98 -9.69
C LYS A 32 -83.14 -36.62 -9.58
N ASN A 33 -83.77 -36.15 -10.66
CA ASN A 33 -84.44 -34.85 -10.79
C ASN A 33 -83.54 -33.60 -10.73
N PHE A 34 -82.27 -33.70 -11.14
CA PHE A 34 -81.47 -32.51 -11.42
C PHE A 34 -81.99 -31.89 -12.73
N LYS A 35 -82.96 -30.97 -12.62
CA LYS A 35 -83.27 -30.02 -13.70
C LYS A 35 -81.97 -29.29 -14.03
N ASP A 36 -81.73 -29.03 -15.31
CA ASP A 36 -80.47 -28.49 -15.85
C ASP A 36 -79.78 -27.47 -14.94
N ARG A 37 -78.45 -27.47 -14.91
CA ARG A 37 -77.66 -26.45 -14.18
C ARG A 37 -78.29 -25.08 -14.49
N PRO A 38 -78.67 -24.28 -13.49
CA PRO A 38 -79.22 -22.96 -13.76
C PRO A 38 -78.22 -22.21 -14.65
N GLU A 39 -78.63 -21.95 -15.89
CA GLU A 39 -77.86 -21.12 -16.81
C GLU A 39 -77.89 -19.70 -16.24
N LEU A 40 -76.71 -19.11 -16.08
CA LEU A 40 -76.61 -17.70 -15.75
C LEU A 40 -77.33 -16.89 -16.83
N THR A 41 -78.06 -15.85 -16.44
CA THR A 41 -78.55 -14.88 -17.41
C THR A 41 -77.34 -14.25 -18.10
N ASP A 42 -77.40 -14.04 -19.43
CA ASP A 42 -76.29 -13.45 -20.20
C ASP A 42 -75.77 -12.14 -19.57
N SER A 43 -76.65 -11.38 -18.90
CA SER A 43 -76.33 -10.12 -18.21
C SER A 43 -75.52 -10.27 -16.92
N TYR A 44 -75.55 -11.42 -16.22
CA TYR A 44 -74.93 -11.55 -14.89
C TYR A 44 -73.42 -11.35 -14.94
N THR A 45 -72.76 -11.85 -15.99
CA THR A 45 -71.31 -11.71 -16.15
C THR A 45 -70.90 -10.26 -16.39
N GLU A 46 -71.66 -9.54 -17.21
CA GLU A 46 -71.41 -8.13 -17.55
C GLU A 46 -71.73 -7.20 -16.37
N ASP A 47 -72.87 -7.39 -15.70
CA ASP A 47 -73.27 -6.62 -14.52
C ASP A 47 -72.28 -6.79 -13.36
N THR A 48 -71.81 -8.02 -13.14
CA THR A 48 -70.81 -8.33 -12.10
C THR A 48 -69.45 -7.72 -12.45
N TRP A 49 -69.06 -7.73 -13.73
CA TRP A 49 -67.85 -7.05 -14.18
C TRP A 49 -67.93 -5.54 -13.98
N ILE A 50 -69.05 -4.89 -14.33
CA ILE A 50 -69.25 -3.44 -14.11
C ILE A 50 -69.05 -3.11 -12.63
N LYS A 51 -69.63 -3.90 -11.73
CA LYS A 51 -69.46 -3.75 -10.28
C LYS A 51 -67.99 -3.82 -9.85
N LEU A 52 -67.24 -4.81 -10.35
CA LEU A 52 -65.82 -4.99 -10.05
C LEU A 52 -64.97 -3.86 -10.62
N ARG A 53 -65.22 -3.45 -11.86
CA ARG A 53 -64.55 -2.32 -12.52
C ARG A 53 -64.77 -1.02 -11.75
N ASP A 54 -65.99 -0.75 -11.32
CA ASP A 54 -66.33 0.45 -10.55
C ASP A 54 -65.63 0.45 -9.18
N ALA A 55 -65.47 -0.72 -8.54
CA ALA A 55 -64.67 -0.86 -7.32
C ALA A 55 -63.18 -0.61 -7.57
N VAL A 56 -62.60 -1.16 -8.64
CA VAL A 56 -61.19 -0.93 -9.02
C VAL A 56 -60.95 0.55 -9.32
N SER A 57 -61.83 1.19 -10.09
CA SER A 57 -61.77 2.63 -10.37
C SER A 57 -61.90 3.47 -9.10
N ALA A 58 -62.75 3.05 -8.15
CA ALA A 58 -62.87 3.74 -6.88
C ALA A 58 -61.56 3.70 -6.07
N ILE A 59 -60.92 2.52 -6.01
CA ILE A 59 -59.61 2.31 -5.34
C ILE A 59 -58.53 3.19 -5.97
N GLN A 60 -58.42 3.15 -7.30
CA GLN A 60 -57.40 3.88 -8.06
C GLN A 60 -57.53 5.40 -7.95
N ASN A 61 -58.76 5.91 -7.83
CA ASN A 61 -59.01 7.32 -7.60
C ASN A 61 -59.00 7.72 -6.12
N SER A 62 -58.61 6.81 -5.21
CA SER A 62 -58.61 7.01 -3.76
C SER A 62 -59.99 7.47 -3.22
N THR A 63 -61.06 6.90 -3.77
CA THR A 63 -62.46 7.17 -3.38
C THR A 63 -63.08 5.96 -2.68
N SER A 64 -64.15 6.18 -1.92
CA SER A 64 -64.82 5.11 -1.16
C SER A 64 -65.50 4.09 -2.09
N ILE A 65 -65.29 2.80 -1.82
CA ILE A 65 -65.93 1.70 -2.54
C ILE A 65 -67.40 1.60 -2.10
N LYS A 66 -68.33 1.53 -3.06
CA LYS A 66 -69.78 1.44 -2.79
C LYS A 66 -70.22 0.08 -2.24
N TYR A 67 -69.42 -0.97 -2.48
CA TYR A 67 -69.73 -2.37 -2.20
C TYR A 67 -68.81 -2.92 -1.10
N ASN A 68 -69.28 -3.96 -0.40
CA ASN A 68 -68.48 -4.64 0.63
C ASN A 68 -67.35 -5.48 -0.02
N LEU A 69 -66.16 -5.53 0.60
CA LEU A 69 -65.01 -6.29 0.10
C LEU A 69 -65.30 -7.79 -0.01
N GLU A 70 -66.01 -8.37 0.97
CA GLU A 70 -66.41 -9.79 0.94
C GLU A 70 -67.33 -10.09 -0.24
N GLU A 71 -68.25 -9.16 -0.53
CA GLU A 71 -69.20 -9.29 -1.63
C GLU A 71 -68.49 -9.21 -2.99
N LEU A 72 -67.46 -8.36 -3.10
CA LEU A 72 -66.62 -8.26 -4.30
C LEU A 72 -65.72 -9.50 -4.47
N TYR A 73 -65.14 -10.01 -3.39
CA TYR A 73 -64.36 -11.24 -3.41
C TYR A 73 -65.19 -12.43 -3.89
N GLN A 74 -66.39 -12.60 -3.31
CA GLN A 74 -67.29 -13.68 -3.67
C GLN A 74 -67.84 -13.55 -5.10
N ALA A 75 -68.00 -12.32 -5.60
CA ALA A 75 -68.29 -12.07 -7.01
C ALA A 75 -67.17 -12.57 -7.93
N VAL A 76 -65.90 -12.33 -7.58
CA VAL A 76 -64.74 -12.87 -8.33
C VAL A 76 -64.70 -14.39 -8.26
N GLU A 77 -64.92 -15.00 -7.08
CA GLU A 77 -64.97 -16.45 -6.90
C GLU A 77 -66.03 -17.11 -7.79
N ASN A 78 -67.24 -16.54 -7.81
CA ASN A 78 -68.34 -17.02 -8.64
C ASN A 78 -67.97 -16.92 -10.12
N LEU A 79 -67.50 -15.75 -10.61
CA LEU A 79 -67.09 -15.58 -12.01
C LEU A 79 -65.97 -16.55 -12.43
N CYS A 80 -65.02 -16.83 -11.54
CA CYS A 80 -63.95 -17.80 -11.81
C CYS A 80 -64.48 -19.24 -11.90
N SER A 81 -65.46 -19.59 -11.06
CA SER A 81 -66.10 -20.92 -11.07
C SER A 81 -66.85 -21.21 -12.37
N TYR A 82 -67.31 -20.17 -13.08
CA TYR A 82 -67.94 -20.25 -14.40
C TYR A 82 -66.95 -20.21 -15.59
N LYS A 83 -65.64 -20.42 -15.35
CA LYS A 83 -64.58 -20.45 -16.37
C LYS A 83 -64.36 -19.13 -17.14
N VAL A 84 -64.77 -17.99 -16.57
CA VAL A 84 -64.57 -16.64 -17.16
C VAL A 84 -63.21 -16.03 -16.77
N SER A 85 -62.38 -16.74 -16.00
CA SER A 85 -61.10 -16.25 -15.46
C SER A 85 -60.12 -15.62 -16.49
N PRO A 86 -59.93 -16.17 -17.70
CA PRO A 86 -59.03 -15.55 -18.69
C PRO A 86 -59.48 -14.16 -19.14
N VAL A 87 -60.80 -13.99 -19.36
CA VAL A 87 -61.39 -12.72 -19.77
C VAL A 87 -61.31 -11.71 -18.62
N LEU A 88 -61.62 -12.17 -17.39
CA LEU A 88 -61.57 -11.34 -16.19
C LEU A 88 -60.16 -10.78 -15.92
N TYR A 89 -59.12 -11.62 -16.06
CA TYR A 89 -57.74 -11.16 -15.92
C TYR A 89 -57.36 -10.11 -16.98
N LYS A 90 -57.71 -10.36 -18.25
CA LYS A 90 -57.45 -9.40 -19.34
C LYS A 90 -58.14 -8.06 -19.11
N GLN A 91 -59.40 -8.08 -18.67
CA GLN A 91 -60.17 -6.89 -18.37
C GLN A 91 -59.60 -6.12 -17.17
N LEU A 92 -59.22 -6.83 -16.09
CA LEU A 92 -58.56 -6.20 -14.95
C LEU A 92 -57.24 -5.53 -15.34
N ARG A 93 -56.40 -6.23 -16.11
CA ARG A 93 -55.13 -5.68 -16.61
C ARG A 93 -55.38 -4.41 -17.43
N GLN A 94 -56.37 -4.40 -18.31
CA GLN A 94 -56.70 -3.23 -19.14
C GLN A 94 -57.10 -2.02 -18.27
N VAL A 95 -57.99 -2.21 -17.28
CA VAL A 95 -58.42 -1.12 -16.39
C VAL A 95 -57.24 -0.54 -15.61
N CYS A 96 -56.34 -1.39 -15.13
CA CYS A 96 -55.11 -0.94 -14.46
C CYS A 96 -54.17 -0.21 -15.43
N GLU A 97 -54.02 -0.71 -16.65
CA GLU A 97 -53.17 -0.10 -17.67
C GLU A 97 -53.68 1.30 -18.08
N ASP A 98 -54.98 1.45 -18.34
CA ASP A 98 -55.60 2.73 -18.69
C ASP A 98 -55.40 3.78 -17.59
N HIS A 99 -55.55 3.38 -16.32
CA HIS A 99 -55.33 4.28 -15.18
C HIS A 99 -53.87 4.74 -15.09
N ILE A 100 -52.91 3.82 -15.18
CA ILE A 100 -51.47 4.15 -15.08
C ILE A 100 -51.03 5.02 -16.27
N GLN A 101 -51.53 4.75 -17.47
CA GLN A 101 -51.28 5.61 -18.64
C GLN A 101 -51.79 7.03 -18.41
N ALA A 102 -52.95 7.22 -17.78
CA ALA A 102 -53.44 8.55 -17.43
C ALA A 102 -52.54 9.26 -16.40
N GLN A 103 -51.89 8.51 -15.49
CA GLN A 103 -51.00 9.08 -14.48
C GLN A 103 -49.72 9.69 -15.07
N ILE A 104 -49.26 9.32 -16.26
CA ILE A 104 -48.01 9.84 -16.84
C ILE A 104 -48.07 11.35 -17.11
N HIS A 105 -49.25 11.88 -17.42
CA HIS A 105 -49.45 13.28 -17.79
C HIS A 105 -49.01 14.23 -16.67
N GLN A 106 -49.20 13.84 -15.40
CA GLN A 106 -48.78 14.65 -14.25
C GLN A 106 -47.26 14.85 -14.16
N PHE A 107 -46.46 14.02 -14.84
CA PHE A 107 -45.01 14.10 -14.88
C PHE A 107 -44.51 14.79 -16.15
N ARG A 108 -45.18 14.57 -17.30
CA ARG A 108 -44.83 15.20 -18.59
C ARG A 108 -45.20 16.68 -18.66
N GLU A 109 -46.34 17.06 -18.09
CA GLU A 109 -46.82 18.45 -18.06
C GLU A 109 -46.15 19.29 -16.97
N TYR A 110 -45.28 18.67 -16.17
CA TYR A 110 -44.55 19.36 -15.12
C TYR A 110 -43.50 20.29 -15.74
N PRO A 111 -43.55 21.62 -15.49
CA PRO A 111 -42.72 22.59 -16.20
C PRO A 111 -41.23 22.26 -16.08
N SER A 112 -40.50 22.20 -17.20
CA SER A 112 -39.04 22.04 -17.20
C SER A 112 -38.32 23.20 -16.48
N SER A 113 -39.01 24.32 -16.27
CA SER A 113 -38.52 25.53 -15.59
C SER A 113 -38.76 25.58 -14.09
N SER A 114 -39.48 24.62 -13.50
CA SER A 114 -39.65 24.58 -12.05
C SER A 114 -38.35 24.08 -11.41
N LEU A 115 -37.64 25.00 -10.74
CA LEU A 115 -36.33 24.83 -10.10
C LEU A 115 -36.22 23.73 -9.02
N ASP A 116 -37.25 22.92 -8.77
CA ASP A 116 -37.28 22.02 -7.61
C ASP A 116 -37.36 20.53 -8.00
N SER A 117 -36.19 19.93 -8.24
CA SER A 117 -36.02 18.47 -8.41
C SER A 117 -36.62 17.69 -7.24
N LEU A 118 -36.55 18.20 -6.00
CA LEU A 118 -37.06 17.51 -4.81
C LEU A 118 -38.60 17.40 -4.81
N SER A 119 -39.29 18.45 -5.26
CA SER A 119 -40.76 18.40 -5.45
C SER A 119 -41.17 17.34 -6.46
N PHE A 120 -40.42 17.17 -7.54
CA PHE A 120 -40.64 16.11 -8.52
C PHE A 120 -40.44 14.72 -7.90
N LEU A 121 -39.36 14.51 -7.15
CA LEU A 121 -39.11 13.25 -6.45
C LEU A 121 -40.21 12.90 -5.43
N LYS A 122 -40.68 13.87 -4.64
CA LYS A 122 -41.78 13.67 -3.69
C LYS A 122 -43.08 13.26 -4.39
N ARG A 123 -43.36 13.84 -5.56
CA ARG A 123 -44.52 13.47 -6.40
C ARG A 123 -44.38 12.05 -6.93
N MET A 124 -43.21 11.69 -7.47
CA MET A 124 -42.92 10.33 -7.93
C MET A 124 -43.13 9.31 -6.79
N ASN A 125 -42.57 9.60 -5.62
CA ASN A 125 -42.68 8.72 -4.46
C ASN A 125 -44.14 8.53 -4.00
N ARG A 126 -44.92 9.61 -3.97
CA ARG A 126 -46.34 9.52 -3.62
C ARG A 126 -47.12 8.68 -4.63
N CYS A 127 -46.91 8.91 -5.92
CA CYS A 127 -47.53 8.12 -6.99
C CYS A 127 -47.22 6.63 -6.86
N TRP A 128 -45.96 6.30 -6.55
CA TRP A 128 -45.54 4.92 -6.28
C TRP A 128 -46.20 4.31 -5.04
N GLN A 129 -46.21 5.03 -3.91
CA GLN A 129 -46.82 4.54 -2.66
C GLN A 129 -48.32 4.33 -2.80
N ASP A 130 -49.00 5.24 -3.49
CA ASP A 130 -50.43 5.14 -3.80
C ASP A 130 -50.68 3.92 -4.70
N HIS A 131 -49.91 3.76 -5.79
CA HIS A 131 -50.00 2.60 -6.70
C HIS A 131 -49.82 1.25 -5.98
N CYS A 132 -48.81 1.15 -5.11
CA CYS A 132 -48.56 -0.05 -4.30
C CYS A 132 -49.74 -0.37 -3.38
N SER A 133 -50.23 0.63 -2.65
CA SER A 133 -51.36 0.47 -1.72
C SER A 133 -52.64 0.05 -2.45
N GLN A 134 -52.92 0.69 -3.59
CA GLN A 134 -54.06 0.39 -4.45
C GLN A 134 -53.95 -1.02 -5.05
N THR A 135 -52.77 -1.43 -5.52
CA THR A 135 -52.54 -2.77 -6.09
C THR A 135 -52.71 -3.87 -5.04
N ILE A 136 -52.29 -3.63 -3.78
CA ILE A 136 -52.54 -4.57 -2.67
C ILE A 136 -54.04 -4.75 -2.43
N MET A 137 -54.82 -3.66 -2.47
CA MET A 137 -56.26 -3.70 -2.28
C MET A 137 -56.99 -4.36 -3.45
N ILE A 138 -56.55 -4.11 -4.69
CA ILE A 138 -57.07 -4.83 -5.86
C ILE A 138 -56.76 -6.32 -5.73
N ARG A 139 -55.53 -6.68 -5.33
CA ARG A 139 -55.14 -8.07 -5.12
C ARG A 139 -55.99 -8.76 -4.04
N SER A 140 -56.39 -8.06 -2.97
CA SER A 140 -57.23 -8.67 -1.93
C SER A 140 -58.63 -9.01 -2.44
N ILE A 141 -59.23 -8.15 -3.27
CA ILE A 141 -60.53 -8.41 -3.93
C ILE A 141 -60.40 -9.56 -4.93
N PHE A 142 -59.33 -9.58 -5.73
CA PHE A 142 -59.12 -10.58 -6.78
C PHE A 142 -58.27 -11.77 -6.31
N LEU A 143 -58.17 -12.01 -5.00
CA LEU A 143 -57.29 -13.03 -4.43
C LEU A 143 -57.62 -14.44 -4.94
N PHE A 144 -58.90 -14.75 -5.16
CA PHE A 144 -59.31 -16.03 -5.73
C PHE A 144 -58.77 -16.22 -7.14
N LEU A 145 -58.83 -15.17 -7.99
CA LEU A 145 -58.28 -15.20 -9.36
C LEU A 145 -56.75 -15.39 -9.34
N ASP A 146 -56.05 -14.69 -8.44
CA ASP A 146 -54.59 -14.77 -8.26
C ASP A 146 -54.15 -16.18 -7.83
N ARG A 147 -54.88 -16.80 -6.90
CA ARG A 147 -54.51 -18.11 -6.32
C ARG A 147 -55.00 -19.34 -7.09
N THR A 148 -55.98 -19.18 -7.98
CA THR A 148 -56.54 -20.31 -8.74
C THR A 148 -56.07 -20.30 -10.19
N TYR A 149 -56.49 -19.32 -10.98
CA TYR A 149 -56.19 -19.25 -12.40
C TYR A 149 -54.75 -18.79 -12.66
N ILE A 150 -54.32 -17.66 -12.07
CA ILE A 150 -53.00 -17.08 -12.36
C ILE A 150 -51.89 -17.99 -11.84
N LEU A 151 -51.98 -18.46 -10.59
CA LEU A 151 -50.98 -19.36 -9.99
C LEU A 151 -50.77 -20.67 -10.77
N GLN A 152 -51.80 -21.18 -11.46
CA GLN A 152 -51.70 -22.39 -12.28
C GLN A 152 -51.07 -22.14 -13.66
N ASN A 153 -50.99 -20.89 -14.10
CA ASN A 153 -50.47 -20.50 -15.41
C ASN A 153 -49.15 -19.74 -15.26
N SER A 154 -48.03 -20.45 -15.39
CA SER A 154 -46.68 -19.87 -15.25
C SER A 154 -46.34 -18.76 -16.27
N LEU A 155 -47.11 -18.64 -17.34
CA LEU A 155 -46.95 -17.57 -18.35
C LEU A 155 -47.61 -16.25 -17.93
N LEU A 156 -48.48 -16.24 -16.92
CA LEU A 156 -49.18 -15.04 -16.47
C LEU A 156 -48.51 -14.49 -15.21
N PRO A 157 -48.14 -13.20 -15.19
CA PRO A 157 -47.64 -12.56 -13.98
C PRO A 157 -48.77 -12.46 -12.93
N SER A 158 -48.40 -12.50 -11.65
CA SER A 158 -49.35 -12.24 -10.57
C SER A 158 -49.97 -10.85 -10.71
N ILE A 159 -51.09 -10.59 -10.02
CA ILE A 159 -51.69 -9.24 -10.05
C ILE A 159 -50.69 -8.17 -9.58
N TRP A 160 -49.86 -8.52 -8.60
CA TRP A 160 -48.79 -7.65 -8.10
C TRP A 160 -47.74 -7.40 -9.19
N ASP A 161 -47.20 -8.46 -9.80
CA ASP A 161 -46.17 -8.35 -10.83
C ASP A 161 -46.69 -7.62 -12.08
N THR A 162 -47.97 -7.79 -12.41
CA THR A 162 -48.64 -7.02 -13.47
C THR A 162 -48.66 -5.53 -13.13
N GLY A 163 -48.98 -5.17 -11.89
CA GLY A 163 -48.93 -3.78 -11.43
C GLY A 163 -47.52 -3.19 -11.50
N LEU A 164 -46.49 -3.95 -11.13
CA LEU A 164 -45.09 -3.55 -11.28
C LEU A 164 -44.69 -3.35 -12.75
N GLU A 165 -45.04 -4.31 -13.62
CA GLU A 165 -44.78 -4.25 -15.05
C GLU A 165 -45.39 -3.00 -15.70
N LEU A 166 -46.65 -2.70 -15.38
CA LEU A 166 -47.35 -1.54 -15.95
C LEU A 166 -46.73 -0.23 -15.46
N PHE A 167 -46.41 -0.11 -14.16
CA PHE A 167 -45.79 1.09 -13.62
C PHE A 167 -44.38 1.31 -14.20
N ARG A 168 -43.59 0.22 -14.34
CA ARG A 168 -42.30 0.27 -15.03
C ARG A 168 -42.47 0.77 -16.46
N THR A 169 -43.32 0.13 -17.24
CA THR A 169 -43.46 0.37 -18.69
C THR A 169 -43.95 1.78 -19.00
N HIS A 170 -44.96 2.25 -18.27
CA HIS A 170 -45.66 3.51 -18.60
C HIS A 170 -45.14 4.72 -17.84
N ILE A 171 -44.55 4.55 -16.64
CA ILE A 171 -44.06 5.68 -15.83
C ILE A 171 -42.53 5.73 -15.82
N VAL A 172 -41.86 4.70 -15.31
CA VAL A 172 -40.41 4.75 -15.02
C VAL A 172 -39.53 4.52 -16.26
N SER A 173 -40.06 3.84 -17.29
CA SER A 173 -39.37 3.63 -18.57
C SER A 173 -39.61 4.78 -19.55
N ASP A 174 -40.43 5.78 -19.23
CA ASP A 174 -40.48 7.03 -19.99
C ASP A 174 -39.15 7.78 -19.83
N GLY A 175 -38.48 8.09 -20.94
CA GLY A 175 -37.12 8.62 -20.92
C GLY A 175 -36.98 9.96 -20.19
N ALA A 176 -37.99 10.84 -20.24
CA ALA A 176 -37.95 12.12 -19.56
C ALA A 176 -38.16 11.96 -18.05
N VAL A 177 -39.14 11.13 -17.66
CA VAL A 177 -39.42 10.81 -16.25
C VAL A 177 -38.24 10.09 -15.61
N GLN A 178 -37.69 9.09 -16.30
CA GLN A 178 -36.52 8.34 -15.85
C GLN A 178 -35.33 9.25 -15.61
N SER A 179 -34.97 10.07 -16.61
CA SER A 179 -33.80 10.94 -16.53
C SER A 179 -33.91 11.92 -15.37
N ARG A 180 -35.06 12.58 -15.22
CA ARG A 180 -35.32 13.52 -14.11
C ARG A 180 -35.34 12.84 -12.75
N THR A 181 -35.88 11.63 -12.66
CA THR A 181 -35.89 10.87 -11.40
C THR A 181 -34.46 10.52 -10.98
N VAL A 182 -33.67 9.98 -11.91
CA VAL A 182 -32.27 9.61 -11.65
C VAL A 182 -31.42 10.84 -11.34
N GLU A 183 -31.54 11.91 -12.12
CA GLU A 183 -30.81 13.17 -11.89
C GLU A 183 -31.17 13.79 -10.54
N GLY A 184 -32.46 13.87 -10.20
CA GLY A 184 -32.88 14.38 -8.89
C GLY A 184 -32.33 13.55 -7.74
N ILE A 185 -32.31 12.21 -7.85
CA ILE A 185 -31.72 11.34 -6.82
C ILE A 185 -30.21 11.60 -6.70
N LEU A 186 -29.49 11.71 -7.82
CA LEU A 186 -28.05 11.99 -7.83
C LEU A 186 -27.74 13.37 -7.23
N GLU A 187 -28.53 14.39 -7.55
CA GLU A 187 -28.42 15.74 -6.97
C GLU A 187 -28.58 15.71 -5.45
N GLN A 188 -29.57 14.97 -4.92
CA GLN A 188 -29.74 14.84 -3.48
C GLN A 188 -28.55 14.11 -2.82
N ILE A 189 -28.00 13.08 -3.45
CA ILE A 189 -26.80 12.39 -2.92
C ILE A 189 -25.58 13.34 -2.94
N GLU A 190 -25.45 14.17 -3.98
CA GLU A 190 -24.38 15.18 -4.06
C GLU A 190 -24.53 16.27 -2.99
N CYS A 191 -25.74 16.79 -2.76
CA CYS A 191 -26.05 17.69 -1.64
C CYS A 191 -25.65 17.07 -0.29
N GLU A 192 -25.99 15.80 -0.05
CA GLU A 192 -25.60 15.11 1.19
C GLU A 192 -24.07 14.95 1.31
N ARG A 193 -23.36 14.67 0.21
CA ARG A 193 -21.89 14.63 0.20
C ARG A 193 -21.26 15.98 0.53
N ASN A 194 -21.96 17.08 0.24
CA ASN A 194 -21.53 18.44 0.57
C ASN A 194 -21.95 18.87 2.00
N GLY A 195 -22.62 18.00 2.75
CA GLY A 195 -23.02 18.23 4.14
C GLY A 195 -24.42 18.83 4.30
N GLU A 196 -25.21 18.90 3.23
CA GLU A 196 -26.62 19.30 3.32
C GLU A 196 -27.49 18.17 3.88
N THR A 197 -28.53 18.53 4.63
CA THR A 197 -29.50 17.56 5.14
C THR A 197 -30.48 17.17 4.04
N VAL A 198 -30.57 15.87 3.77
CA VAL A 198 -31.50 15.31 2.76
C VAL A 198 -32.51 14.34 3.38
N ASP A 199 -33.64 14.16 2.71
CA ASP A 199 -34.66 13.20 3.11
C ASP A 199 -34.24 11.77 2.73
N ARG A 200 -33.51 11.10 3.62
CA ARG A 200 -33.08 9.71 3.44
C ARG A 200 -34.25 8.73 3.26
N SER A 201 -35.43 9.03 3.82
CA SER A 201 -36.61 8.16 3.70
C SER A 201 -37.18 8.19 2.28
N LEU A 202 -37.17 9.37 1.66
CA LEU A 202 -37.54 9.56 0.26
C LEU A 202 -36.58 8.81 -0.68
N LEU A 203 -35.26 8.95 -0.47
CA LEU A 203 -34.26 8.25 -1.27
C LEU A 203 -34.39 6.74 -1.15
N ARG A 204 -34.56 6.21 0.07
CA ARG A 204 -34.76 4.78 0.32
C ARG A 204 -36.00 4.25 -0.40
N SER A 205 -37.09 5.01 -0.37
CA SER A 205 -38.34 4.61 -1.03
C SER A 205 -38.21 4.61 -2.56
N LEU A 206 -37.60 5.65 -3.14
CA LEU A 206 -37.40 5.75 -4.59
C LEU A 206 -36.38 4.75 -5.14
N LEU A 207 -35.27 4.53 -4.43
CA LEU A 207 -34.28 3.52 -4.82
C LEU A 207 -34.83 2.10 -4.63
N GLY A 208 -35.62 1.88 -3.58
CA GLY A 208 -36.41 0.67 -3.38
C GLY A 208 -37.38 0.43 -4.55
N MET A 209 -38.12 1.45 -4.97
CA MET A 209 -38.96 1.40 -6.17
C MET A 209 -38.17 0.98 -7.42
N LEU A 210 -37.01 1.60 -7.68
CA LEU A 210 -36.19 1.23 -8.85
C LEU A 210 -35.69 -0.22 -8.76
N SER A 211 -35.44 -0.73 -7.55
CA SER A 211 -35.06 -2.13 -7.32
C SER A 211 -36.24 -3.08 -7.55
N ASP A 212 -37.41 -2.78 -6.97
CA ASP A 212 -38.65 -3.55 -7.15
C ASP A 212 -39.06 -3.63 -8.63
N LEU A 213 -38.87 -2.54 -9.38
CA LEU A 213 -39.13 -2.46 -10.82
C LEU A 213 -37.99 -3.04 -11.69
N GLN A 214 -36.91 -3.55 -11.09
CA GLN A 214 -35.78 -4.17 -11.78
C GLN A 214 -35.08 -3.24 -12.78
N VAL A 215 -35.03 -1.94 -12.49
CA VAL A 215 -34.35 -0.92 -13.33
C VAL A 215 -33.18 -0.23 -12.63
N TYR A 216 -32.96 -0.52 -11.34
CA TYR A 216 -31.91 0.08 -10.51
C TYR A 216 -30.52 0.02 -11.16
N LYS A 217 -30.09 -1.17 -11.58
CA LYS A 217 -28.73 -1.38 -12.10
C LYS A 217 -28.48 -0.63 -13.41
N ASP A 218 -29.43 -0.73 -14.33
CA ASP A 218 -29.27 -0.18 -15.69
C ASP A 218 -29.51 1.33 -15.73
N SER A 219 -30.51 1.82 -14.98
CA SER A 219 -30.93 3.23 -15.05
C SER A 219 -30.20 4.13 -14.05
N PHE A 220 -29.86 3.60 -12.87
CA PHE A 220 -29.28 4.38 -11.77
C PHE A 220 -27.83 4.00 -11.46
N GLU A 221 -27.52 2.74 -11.16
CA GLU A 221 -26.21 2.34 -10.60
C GLU A 221 -25.02 2.75 -11.48
N GLN A 222 -25.13 2.53 -12.79
CA GLN A 222 -24.07 2.94 -13.74
C GLN A 222 -23.84 4.46 -13.76
N ARG A 223 -24.91 5.26 -13.77
CA ARG A 223 -24.82 6.73 -13.71
C ARG A 223 -24.28 7.19 -12.36
N PHE A 224 -24.74 6.59 -11.27
CA PHE A 224 -24.29 6.87 -9.91
C PHE A 224 -22.79 6.62 -9.74
N LEU A 225 -22.28 5.48 -10.21
CA LEU A 225 -20.85 5.17 -10.15
C LEU A 225 -20.02 6.11 -11.04
N THR A 226 -20.55 6.51 -12.20
CA THR A 226 -19.89 7.46 -13.11
C THR A 226 -19.74 8.84 -12.46
N GLU A 227 -20.82 9.39 -11.89
CA GLU A 227 -20.78 10.68 -11.19
C GLU A 227 -19.93 10.61 -9.93
N THR A 228 -20.00 9.51 -9.19
CA THR A 228 -19.16 9.30 -8.00
C THR A 228 -17.67 9.25 -8.36
N ASN A 229 -17.32 8.59 -9.48
CA ASN A 229 -15.95 8.55 -9.99
C ASN A 229 -15.45 9.96 -10.33
N ARG A 230 -16.26 10.75 -11.06
CA ARG A 230 -15.95 12.13 -11.45
C ARG A 230 -15.74 13.03 -10.22
N LEU A 231 -16.64 12.94 -9.24
CA LEU A 231 -16.59 13.74 -8.02
C LEU A 231 -15.33 13.43 -7.21
N TYR A 232 -15.07 12.16 -6.91
CA TYR A 232 -13.92 11.80 -6.07
C TYR A 232 -12.57 11.96 -6.79
N ALA A 233 -12.52 11.87 -8.12
CA ALA A 233 -11.33 12.22 -8.89
C ALA A 233 -10.97 13.71 -8.72
N ALA A 234 -11.96 14.60 -8.83
CA ALA A 234 -11.76 16.03 -8.62
C ALA A 234 -11.44 16.36 -7.15
N GLU A 235 -12.14 15.72 -6.21
CA GLU A 235 -11.91 15.91 -4.77
C GLU A 235 -10.50 15.47 -4.35
N GLY A 236 -10.04 14.30 -4.81
CA GLY A 236 -8.70 13.78 -4.54
C GLY A 236 -7.61 14.71 -5.06
N GLN A 237 -7.71 15.15 -6.33
CA GLN A 237 -6.75 16.06 -6.93
C GLN A 237 -6.67 17.41 -6.21
N ARG A 238 -7.83 17.97 -5.83
CA ARG A 238 -7.94 19.25 -5.13
C ARG A 238 -7.38 19.17 -3.72
N LEU A 239 -7.84 18.22 -2.91
CA LEU A 239 -7.45 18.12 -1.50
C LEU A 239 -5.98 17.70 -1.31
N MET A 240 -5.40 16.95 -2.25
CA MET A 240 -3.96 16.62 -2.23
C MET A 240 -3.04 17.83 -2.47
N GLN A 241 -3.60 18.94 -2.95
CA GLN A 241 -2.90 20.21 -3.12
C GLN A 241 -3.21 21.18 -1.97
N GLU A 242 -4.45 21.21 -1.50
CA GLU A 242 -4.90 22.16 -0.47
C GLU A 242 -4.55 21.76 0.96
N ARG A 243 -4.47 20.46 1.27
CA ARG A 243 -4.31 19.94 2.63
C ARG A 243 -3.01 19.21 2.84
N ASP A 244 -2.61 19.09 4.11
CA ASP A 244 -1.53 18.20 4.50
C ASP A 244 -1.96 16.73 4.45
N VAL A 245 -0.97 15.82 4.52
CA VAL A 245 -1.24 14.38 4.45
C VAL A 245 -2.06 13.88 5.64
N PRO A 246 -1.77 14.24 6.91
CA PRO A 246 -2.63 13.89 8.05
C PRO A 246 -4.11 14.22 7.84
N GLU A 247 -4.44 15.46 7.49
CA GLU A 247 -5.83 15.90 7.29
C GLU A 247 -6.47 15.21 6.10
N TYR A 248 -5.70 14.98 5.03
CA TYR A 248 -6.17 14.24 3.87
C TYR A 248 -6.57 12.80 4.24
N LEU A 249 -5.73 12.07 4.99
CA LEU A 249 -6.02 10.68 5.38
C LEU A 249 -7.28 10.58 6.24
N HIS A 250 -7.47 11.49 7.20
CA HIS A 250 -8.69 11.55 8.00
C HIS A 250 -9.92 11.85 7.14
N HIS A 251 -9.78 12.75 6.17
CA HIS A 251 -10.85 13.04 5.21
C HIS A 251 -11.23 11.80 4.39
N VAL A 252 -10.25 11.03 3.90
CA VAL A 252 -10.52 9.77 3.18
C VAL A 252 -11.24 8.76 4.06
N SER A 253 -10.79 8.57 5.31
CA SER A 253 -11.47 7.66 6.26
C SER A 253 -12.92 8.05 6.45
N ARG A 254 -13.19 9.34 6.71
CA ARG A 254 -14.54 9.87 6.84
C ARG A 254 -15.39 9.62 5.60
N ARG A 255 -14.86 9.86 4.39
CA ARG A 255 -15.59 9.59 3.14
C ARG A 255 -15.97 8.12 3.00
N LEU A 256 -15.06 7.20 3.33
CA LEU A 256 -15.35 5.76 3.30
C LEU A 256 -16.42 5.35 4.30
N GLU A 257 -16.43 5.95 5.49
CA GLU A 257 -17.49 5.74 6.50
C GLU A 257 -18.84 6.27 6.00
N GLU A 258 -18.88 7.49 5.48
CA GLU A 258 -20.09 8.10 4.92
C GLU A 258 -20.69 7.29 3.77
N GLU A 259 -19.87 6.80 2.83
CA GLU A 259 -20.37 5.98 1.72
C GLU A 259 -20.88 4.61 2.19
N ASN A 260 -20.26 4.00 3.22
CA ASN A 260 -20.80 2.79 3.82
C ASN A 260 -22.14 3.05 4.54
N ASP A 261 -22.28 4.16 5.25
CA ASP A 261 -23.55 4.56 5.88
C ASP A 261 -24.66 4.81 4.84
N ARG A 262 -24.33 5.41 3.69
CA ARG A 262 -25.28 5.58 2.56
C ARG A 262 -25.78 4.25 2.02
N VAL A 263 -24.89 3.26 1.91
CA VAL A 263 -25.27 1.89 1.52
C VAL A 263 -26.26 1.29 2.50
N ILE A 264 -25.98 1.39 3.80
CA ILE A 264 -26.87 0.87 4.84
C ILE A 264 -28.21 1.62 4.86
N SER A 265 -28.18 2.93 4.60
CA SER A 265 -29.34 3.82 4.71
C SER A 265 -30.33 3.66 3.56
N TYR A 266 -29.87 3.73 2.31
CA TYR A 266 -30.77 3.84 1.16
C TYR A 266 -30.28 3.24 -0.17
N LEU A 267 -29.01 2.88 -0.35
CA LEU A 267 -28.57 2.22 -1.60
C LEU A 267 -28.82 0.70 -1.54
N ASP A 268 -28.81 0.06 -2.72
CA ASP A 268 -28.84 -1.39 -2.80
C ASP A 268 -27.52 -2.00 -2.31
N GLN A 269 -27.59 -3.12 -1.60
CA GLN A 269 -26.42 -3.81 -1.04
C GLN A 269 -25.43 -4.25 -2.14
N SER A 270 -25.91 -4.50 -3.37
CA SER A 270 -25.03 -4.85 -4.49
C SER A 270 -24.10 -3.72 -4.92
N THR A 271 -24.47 -2.46 -4.63
CA THR A 271 -23.69 -1.25 -4.96
C THR A 271 -22.48 -1.06 -4.04
N GLN A 272 -22.43 -1.69 -2.86
CA GLN A 272 -21.37 -1.45 -1.87
C GLN A 272 -19.96 -1.68 -2.45
N LYS A 273 -19.75 -2.86 -3.04
CA LYS A 273 -18.45 -3.26 -3.55
C LYS A 273 -17.94 -2.35 -4.68
N PRO A 274 -18.71 -2.06 -5.75
CA PRO A 274 -18.26 -1.16 -6.80
C PRO A 274 -18.11 0.31 -6.32
N LEU A 275 -18.97 0.77 -5.40
CA LEU A 275 -18.87 2.10 -4.82
C LEU A 275 -17.56 2.29 -4.04
N ILE A 276 -17.32 1.44 -3.03
CA ILE A 276 -16.13 1.55 -2.19
C ILE A 276 -14.85 1.39 -3.00
N ALA A 277 -14.81 0.45 -3.95
CA ALA A 277 -13.66 0.30 -4.85
C ALA A 277 -13.40 1.56 -5.69
N THR A 278 -14.45 2.29 -6.09
CA THR A 278 -14.32 3.55 -6.83
C THR A 278 -13.75 4.64 -5.94
N VAL A 279 -14.22 4.77 -4.70
CA VAL A 279 -13.73 5.76 -3.73
C VAL A 279 -12.27 5.49 -3.37
N GLU A 280 -11.92 4.25 -3.06
CA GLU A 280 -10.54 3.83 -2.74
C GLU A 280 -9.60 4.07 -3.92
N LYS A 281 -10.03 3.75 -5.15
CA LYS A 281 -9.23 4.02 -6.35
C LYS A 281 -8.94 5.52 -6.49
N GLN A 282 -9.97 6.36 -6.44
CA GLN A 282 -9.81 7.79 -6.72
C GLN A 282 -9.09 8.54 -5.61
N LEU A 283 -9.42 8.28 -4.34
CA LEU A 283 -8.83 9.02 -3.22
C LEU A 283 -7.48 8.46 -2.76
N LEU A 284 -7.20 7.17 -2.95
CA LEU A 284 -5.95 6.55 -2.50
C LEU A 284 -5.10 6.04 -3.66
N GLY A 285 -5.70 5.27 -4.56
CA GLY A 285 -4.99 4.61 -5.67
C GLY A 285 -4.22 5.58 -6.57
N GLU A 286 -4.90 6.61 -7.09
CA GLU A 286 -4.30 7.60 -7.99
C GLU A 286 -3.30 8.54 -7.30
N HIS A 287 -3.31 8.61 -5.97
CA HIS A 287 -2.53 9.57 -5.17
C HIS A 287 -1.49 8.93 -4.24
N MET A 288 -1.35 7.61 -4.26
CA MET A 288 -0.48 6.84 -3.36
C MET A 288 0.97 7.35 -3.34
N ASN A 289 1.57 7.57 -4.51
CA ASN A 289 2.93 8.08 -4.59
C ASN A 289 3.05 9.50 -4.01
N ALA A 290 2.07 10.36 -4.26
CA ALA A 290 2.07 11.73 -3.76
C ALA A 290 1.91 11.78 -2.23
N ILE A 291 1.03 10.97 -1.67
CA ILE A 291 0.83 10.83 -0.21
C ILE A 291 2.14 10.44 0.47
N LEU A 292 2.83 9.42 -0.05
CA LEU A 292 4.07 8.93 0.56
C LEU A 292 5.23 9.91 0.38
N GLN A 293 5.38 10.50 -0.82
CA GLN A 293 6.46 11.45 -1.10
C GLN A 293 6.35 12.73 -0.27
N LYS A 294 5.13 13.24 -0.06
CA LYS A 294 4.91 14.48 0.71
C LYS A 294 4.85 14.26 2.21
N GLY A 295 4.25 13.16 2.67
CA GLY A 295 3.86 13.01 4.07
C GLY A 295 4.63 12.00 4.88
N LEU A 296 5.09 10.89 4.28
CA LEU A 296 5.58 9.74 5.05
C LEU A 296 6.77 10.10 5.95
N TRP A 297 7.71 10.89 5.44
CA TRP A 297 8.92 11.24 6.20
C TRP A 297 8.58 12.09 7.42
N MET A 298 7.75 13.12 7.26
CA MET A 298 7.29 13.94 8.38
C MET A 298 6.56 13.11 9.45
N LEU A 299 5.67 12.20 9.03
CA LEU A 299 4.95 11.32 9.97
C LEU A 299 5.90 10.43 10.78
N LEU A 300 6.97 9.93 10.15
CA LEU A 300 7.97 9.09 10.79
C LEU A 300 8.91 9.89 11.70
N ASP A 301 9.33 11.09 11.28
CA ASP A 301 10.20 11.98 12.05
C ASP A 301 9.52 12.47 13.33
N GLU A 302 8.25 12.84 13.24
CA GLU A 302 7.44 13.32 14.37
C GLU A 302 6.82 12.19 15.20
N ASN A 303 7.03 10.93 14.81
CA ASN A 303 6.47 9.74 15.46
C ASN A 303 4.93 9.82 15.63
N ARG A 304 4.23 10.22 14.56
CA ARG A 304 2.76 10.34 14.51
C ARG A 304 2.09 8.98 14.33
N VAL A 305 2.08 8.18 15.41
CA VAL A 305 1.62 6.77 15.39
C VAL A 305 0.17 6.62 14.93
N CYS A 306 -0.72 7.54 15.30
CA CYS A 306 -2.13 7.50 14.92
C CYS A 306 -2.28 7.60 13.39
N GLU A 307 -1.65 8.60 12.78
CA GLU A 307 -1.68 8.82 11.33
C GLU A 307 -0.95 7.72 10.56
N LEU A 308 0.14 7.17 11.11
CA LEU A 308 0.85 6.03 10.53
C LEU A 308 -0.02 4.76 10.52
N THR A 309 -0.80 4.53 11.58
CA THR A 309 -1.76 3.42 11.65
C THR A 309 -2.85 3.59 10.61
N LEU A 310 -3.43 4.79 10.52
CA LEU A 310 -4.44 5.13 9.51
C LEU A 310 -3.89 4.98 8.09
N LEU A 311 -2.67 5.44 7.83
CA LEU A 311 -2.00 5.30 6.53
C LEU A 311 -1.84 3.82 6.14
N TYR A 312 -1.42 2.98 7.09
CA TYR A 312 -1.27 1.54 6.86
C TYR A 312 -2.61 0.88 6.54
N GLU A 313 -3.65 1.15 7.33
CA GLU A 313 -4.99 0.61 7.13
C GLU A 313 -5.56 1.01 5.77
N LEU A 314 -5.46 2.29 5.39
CA LEU A 314 -5.96 2.79 4.10
C LEU A 314 -5.19 2.20 2.92
N LEU A 315 -3.86 2.18 2.97
CA LEU A 315 -3.05 1.62 1.87
C LEU A 315 -3.14 0.10 1.78
N SER A 316 -3.51 -0.60 2.85
CA SER A 316 -3.76 -2.05 2.80
C SER A 316 -4.94 -2.44 1.91
N LYS A 317 -5.92 -1.54 1.76
CA LYS A 317 -7.13 -1.74 0.95
C LYS A 317 -6.88 -1.55 -0.55
N VAL A 318 -5.79 -0.86 -0.91
CA VAL A 318 -5.46 -0.54 -2.30
C VAL A 318 -4.48 -1.55 -2.88
N LYS A 319 -4.75 -1.99 -4.12
CA LYS A 319 -3.86 -2.89 -4.85
C LYS A 319 -2.46 -2.27 -4.99
N GLY A 320 -1.45 -2.95 -4.45
CA GLY A 320 -0.06 -2.49 -4.48
C GLY A 320 0.30 -1.44 -3.41
N GLY A 321 -0.66 -0.99 -2.58
CA GLY A 321 -0.45 0.04 -1.56
C GLY A 321 0.63 -0.33 -0.56
N LEU A 322 0.56 -1.55 0.01
CA LEU A 322 1.57 -2.02 0.98
C LEU A 322 2.97 -2.16 0.36
N MET A 323 3.07 -2.59 -0.90
CA MET A 323 4.37 -2.72 -1.57
C MET A 323 5.03 -1.36 -1.76
N THR A 324 4.25 -0.36 -2.17
CA THR A 324 4.72 1.02 -2.35
C THR A 324 5.06 1.68 -1.01
N LEU A 325 4.26 1.46 0.03
CA LEU A 325 4.55 1.92 1.39
C LEU A 325 5.87 1.31 1.92
N LEU A 326 6.06 0.00 1.76
CA LEU A 326 7.30 -0.68 2.15
C LEU A 326 8.51 -0.12 1.42
N GLN A 327 8.38 0.17 0.12
CA GLN A 327 9.45 0.78 -0.66
C GLN A 327 9.81 2.18 -0.13
N ALA A 328 8.81 3.03 0.10
CA ALA A 328 9.03 4.37 0.65
C ALA A 328 9.63 4.33 2.07
N TRP A 329 9.19 3.39 2.90
CA TRP A 329 9.71 3.18 4.26
C TRP A 329 11.17 2.75 4.25
N ARG A 330 11.57 1.85 3.34
CA ARG A 330 12.98 1.47 3.13
C ARG A 330 13.83 2.65 2.74
N ASP A 331 13.35 3.47 1.82
CA ASP A 331 14.11 4.61 1.32
C ASP A 331 14.28 5.67 2.41
N TYR A 332 13.26 5.89 3.24
CA TYR A 332 13.37 6.70 4.44
C TYR A 332 14.45 6.18 5.41
N ILE A 333 14.46 4.87 5.73
CA ILE A 333 15.46 4.29 6.63
C ILE A 333 16.88 4.44 6.07
N LYS A 334 17.07 4.18 4.77
CA LYS A 334 18.37 4.31 4.12
C LYS A 334 18.89 5.74 4.13
N VAL A 335 18.04 6.71 3.77
CA VAL A 335 18.46 8.10 3.61
C VAL A 335 18.54 8.79 4.97
N HIS A 336 17.46 8.74 5.76
CA HIS A 336 17.36 9.52 6.98
C HIS A 336 18.10 8.87 8.15
N TYR A 337 17.98 7.56 8.34
CA TYR A 337 18.56 6.92 9.53
C TYR A 337 20.04 6.59 9.36
N VAL A 338 20.43 6.03 8.21
CA VAL A 338 21.81 5.58 7.98
C VAL A 338 22.75 6.76 7.67
N ASP A 339 22.40 7.67 6.76
CA ASP A 339 23.29 8.80 6.41
C ASP A 339 23.39 9.82 7.56
N SER A 340 22.27 10.15 8.23
CA SER A 340 22.27 11.10 9.36
C SER A 340 23.05 10.57 10.57
N LYS A 341 22.86 9.29 10.96
CA LYS A 341 23.55 8.72 12.12
C LYS A 341 24.99 8.31 11.83
N LEU A 342 25.34 7.86 10.63
CA LEU A 342 26.75 7.64 10.28
C LEU A 342 27.53 8.96 10.24
N ARG A 343 26.94 10.04 9.69
CA ARG A 343 27.56 11.37 9.71
C ARG A 343 27.65 11.98 11.11
N ALA A 344 26.64 11.75 11.97
CA ALA A 344 26.65 12.22 13.35
C ALA A 344 27.58 11.39 14.26
N GLY A 345 27.71 10.08 14.01
CA GLY A 345 28.63 9.18 14.72
C GLY A 345 30.09 9.60 14.58
N ASN A 346 30.45 10.30 13.50
CA ASN A 346 31.77 10.90 13.33
C ASN A 346 32.04 12.13 14.21
N LYS A 347 31.02 12.75 14.83
CA LYS A 347 31.23 14.00 15.57
C LYS A 347 31.52 13.79 17.06
N GLU A 348 30.76 12.98 17.80
CA GLU A 348 30.92 12.92 19.28
C GLU A 348 30.49 11.58 19.93
N ALA A 349 30.15 10.53 19.16
CA ALA A 349 29.64 9.28 19.74
C ALA A 349 30.73 8.40 20.36
N THR A 350 30.44 7.79 21.50
CA THR A 350 31.29 6.73 22.08
C THR A 350 31.23 5.46 21.25
N GLU A 351 32.25 4.60 21.34
CA GLU A 351 32.34 3.35 20.58
C GLU A 351 31.16 2.40 20.89
N GLU A 352 30.70 2.37 22.15
CA GLU A 352 29.52 1.61 22.57
C GLU A 352 28.20 2.17 21.99
N GLU A 353 28.06 3.49 21.88
CA GLU A 353 26.88 4.09 21.26
C GLU A 353 26.84 3.82 19.75
N LEU A 354 28.00 3.81 19.10
CA LEU A 354 28.12 3.45 17.70
C LEU A 354 27.77 1.98 17.49
N GLU A 355 28.27 1.05 18.32
CA GLU A 355 27.89 -0.37 18.28
C GLU A 355 26.37 -0.55 18.47
N ARG A 356 25.74 0.11 19.46
CA ARG A 356 24.29 0.01 19.67
C ARG A 356 23.47 0.58 18.52
N ILE A 357 23.94 1.66 17.89
CA ILE A 357 23.30 2.24 16.71
C ILE A 357 23.42 1.26 15.53
N LEU A 358 24.60 0.68 15.32
CA LEU A 358 24.86 -0.29 14.26
C LEU A 358 24.03 -1.58 14.46
N ASP A 359 23.85 -2.06 15.69
CA ASP A 359 22.98 -3.21 16.00
C ASP A 359 21.52 -2.94 15.67
N LYS A 360 21.00 -1.75 16.03
CA LYS A 360 19.63 -1.35 15.69
C LYS A 360 19.44 -1.24 14.17
N ILE A 361 20.43 -0.65 13.49
CA ILE A 361 20.48 -0.59 12.03
C ILE A 361 20.45 -2.01 11.44
N MET A 362 21.20 -2.95 12.01
CA MET A 362 21.28 -4.34 11.55
C MET A 362 19.94 -5.09 11.70
N ILE A 363 19.23 -4.92 12.81
CA ILE A 363 17.89 -5.51 12.99
C ILE A 363 16.95 -4.99 11.89
N ILE A 364 16.95 -3.68 11.66
CA ILE A 364 16.11 -3.06 10.64
C ILE A 364 16.49 -3.55 9.23
N PHE A 365 17.79 -3.66 8.91
CA PHE A 365 18.23 -4.20 7.63
C PHE A 365 17.90 -5.69 7.44
N ARG A 366 17.96 -6.50 8.51
CA ARG A 366 17.51 -7.90 8.48
C ARG A 366 16.00 -8.03 8.27
N PHE A 367 15.19 -7.08 8.73
CA PHE A 367 13.75 -7.04 8.38
C PHE A 367 13.53 -6.59 6.93
N ILE A 368 14.36 -5.68 6.41
CA ILE A 368 14.33 -5.25 5.01
C ILE A 368 14.81 -6.35 4.04
N HIS A 369 15.65 -7.27 4.52
CA HIS A 369 16.25 -8.40 3.78
C HIS A 369 15.22 -9.34 3.13
N GLU A 370 13.98 -9.41 3.63
CA GLU A 370 12.91 -10.17 2.97
C GLU A 370 12.55 -9.64 1.57
N CYS A 371 13.17 -8.56 1.09
CA CYS A 371 12.83 -7.94 -0.19
C CYS A 371 14.01 -7.52 -1.10
N GLY A 372 15.20 -8.09 -0.93
CA GLY A 372 16.23 -8.07 -1.99
C GLY A 372 17.68 -8.14 -1.52
N ALA A 373 18.28 -9.33 -1.65
CA ALA A 373 19.55 -9.72 -1.02
C ALA A 373 20.85 -9.09 -1.57
N ALA A 374 20.84 -8.46 -2.76
CA ALA A 374 22.10 -8.09 -3.42
C ALA A 374 22.75 -6.80 -2.90
N PHE A 375 21.99 -5.92 -2.22
CA PHE A 375 22.49 -4.59 -1.82
C PHE A 375 23.20 -4.60 -0.46
N THR A 376 22.79 -5.46 0.48
CA THR A 376 23.31 -5.48 1.86
C THR A 376 24.46 -6.47 2.07
N SER A 377 24.78 -7.31 1.08
CA SER A 377 25.76 -8.40 1.23
C SER A 377 27.16 -7.94 1.67
N LYS A 378 27.63 -6.78 1.17
CA LYS A 378 28.92 -6.20 1.62
C LYS A 378 28.86 -5.74 3.06
N LEU A 379 27.79 -5.05 3.46
CA LEU A 379 27.59 -4.58 4.84
C LEU A 379 27.50 -5.76 5.82
N GLU A 380 26.72 -6.79 5.47
CA GLU A 380 26.64 -8.03 6.26
C GLU A 380 28.01 -8.72 6.39
N GLY A 381 28.78 -8.74 5.30
CA GLY A 381 30.16 -9.22 5.31
C GLY A 381 31.06 -8.45 6.27
N MET A 382 30.94 -7.12 6.31
CA MET A 382 31.69 -6.27 7.26
C MET A 382 31.38 -6.61 8.72
N PHE A 383 30.12 -6.83 9.07
CA PHE A 383 29.75 -7.23 10.44
C PHE A 383 30.27 -8.62 10.81
N LYS A 384 30.17 -9.57 9.87
CA LYS A 384 30.69 -10.92 10.08
C LYS A 384 32.20 -10.93 10.31
N ASP A 385 32.94 -10.03 9.64
CA ASP A 385 34.38 -9.85 9.87
C ASP A 385 34.66 -9.33 11.30
N MET A 386 33.81 -8.45 11.86
CA MET A 386 33.96 -7.94 13.24
C MET A 386 33.74 -9.03 14.28
N GLU A 387 32.68 -9.83 14.14
CA GLU A 387 32.41 -10.96 15.05
C GLU A 387 33.56 -11.99 14.97
N LEU A 388 33.96 -12.37 13.76
CA LEU A 388 35.04 -13.32 13.55
C LEU A 388 36.37 -12.80 14.12
N SER A 389 36.63 -11.50 14.02
CA SER A 389 37.83 -10.87 14.59
C SER A 389 37.85 -10.98 16.12
N LYS A 390 36.71 -10.79 16.79
CA LYS A 390 36.60 -10.96 18.25
C LYS A 390 36.93 -12.41 18.63
N ASP A 391 36.41 -13.39 17.92
CA ASP A 391 36.69 -14.82 18.16
C ASP A 391 38.17 -15.17 17.92
N ILE A 392 38.76 -14.66 16.84
CA ILE A 392 40.20 -14.83 16.55
C ILE A 392 41.05 -14.23 17.66
N MET A 393 40.67 -13.05 18.17
CA MET A 393 41.40 -12.37 19.24
C MET A 393 41.34 -13.13 20.56
N ILE A 394 40.22 -13.76 20.91
CA ILE A 394 40.14 -14.64 22.09
C ILE A 394 41.14 -15.79 21.95
N GLN A 395 41.20 -16.43 20.79
CA GLN A 395 42.13 -17.52 20.52
C GLN A 395 43.59 -17.05 20.50
N PHE A 396 43.87 -15.84 20.02
CA PHE A 396 45.20 -15.26 20.02
C PHE A 396 45.68 -14.96 21.45
N LYS A 397 44.80 -14.38 22.29
CA LYS A 397 45.11 -14.13 23.71
C LYS A 397 45.43 -15.44 24.46
N GLN A 398 44.68 -16.52 24.20
CA GLN A 398 44.98 -17.86 24.74
C GLN A 398 46.32 -18.42 24.22
N TYR A 399 46.63 -18.23 22.93
CA TYR A 399 47.90 -18.64 22.36
C TYR A 399 49.09 -17.89 22.98
N MET A 400 48.93 -16.60 23.26
CA MET A 400 49.94 -15.76 23.93
C MET A 400 50.15 -16.12 25.40
N GLN A 401 49.10 -16.53 26.13
CA GLN A 401 49.24 -17.00 27.52
C GLN A 401 50.14 -18.24 27.65
N ASN A 402 50.27 -19.04 26.58
CA ASN A 402 51.14 -20.21 26.55
C ASN A 402 52.59 -19.89 26.14
N GLN A 403 52.89 -18.64 25.77
CA GLN A 403 54.24 -18.18 25.48
C GLN A 403 54.82 -17.40 26.67
N SER A 404 56.08 -17.68 26.99
CA SER A 404 56.77 -17.14 28.17
C SER A 404 57.20 -15.67 28.07
N ASP A 405 56.66 -14.90 27.12
CA ASP A 405 57.15 -13.55 26.81
C ASP A 405 56.08 -12.49 27.16
N PRO A 406 56.17 -11.86 28.34
CA PRO A 406 55.24 -10.81 28.74
C PRO A 406 55.58 -9.52 28.00
N SER A 407 55.00 -9.31 26.83
CA SER A 407 54.98 -7.98 26.21
C SER A 407 54.10 -7.04 27.04
N ASN A 408 54.57 -5.83 27.30
CA ASN A 408 53.84 -4.80 28.05
C ASN A 408 52.73 -4.10 27.23
N ILE A 409 52.55 -4.47 25.96
CA ILE A 409 51.57 -3.87 25.06
C ILE A 409 50.38 -4.83 24.88
N GLU A 410 49.18 -4.37 25.21
CA GLU A 410 47.95 -5.10 24.88
C GLU A 410 47.56 -4.86 23.41
N LEU A 411 47.70 -5.89 22.57
CA LEU A 411 47.32 -5.85 21.16
C LEU A 411 45.90 -6.39 20.96
N THR A 412 45.09 -5.65 20.19
CA THR A 412 43.82 -6.12 19.63
C THR A 412 43.83 -5.89 18.12
N VAL A 413 43.47 -6.92 17.34
CA VAL A 413 43.53 -6.91 15.87
C VAL A 413 42.14 -7.20 15.29
N ASN A 414 41.72 -6.39 14.34
CA ASN A 414 40.54 -6.64 13.52
C ASN A 414 40.97 -7.08 12.11
N ILE A 415 40.45 -8.23 11.67
CA ILE A 415 40.74 -8.82 10.36
C ILE A 415 39.58 -8.55 9.42
N LEU A 416 39.87 -7.83 8.34
CA LEU A 416 38.87 -7.34 7.39
C LEU A 416 39.03 -8.04 6.04
N THR A 417 37.92 -8.51 5.46
CA THR A 417 37.90 -9.10 4.13
C THR A 417 37.90 -7.99 3.07
N MET A 418 38.97 -7.87 2.28
CA MET A 418 39.13 -6.79 1.27
C MET A 418 37.94 -6.60 0.31
N GLY A 419 37.17 -7.65 0.02
CA GLY A 419 36.02 -7.57 -0.89
C GLY A 419 34.77 -6.91 -0.30
N TYR A 420 34.67 -6.80 1.03
CA TYR A 420 33.52 -6.21 1.72
C TYR A 420 33.76 -4.77 2.15
N TRP A 421 35.00 -4.43 2.51
CA TRP A 421 35.37 -3.12 3.02
C TRP A 421 35.82 -2.16 1.90
N PRO A 422 35.75 -0.83 2.13
CA PRO A 422 36.34 0.15 1.22
C PRO A 422 37.81 -0.14 0.95
N SER A 423 38.28 0.21 -0.24
CA SER A 423 39.70 0.09 -0.57
C SER A 423 40.50 1.21 0.11
N TYR A 424 41.35 0.83 1.06
CA TYR A 424 42.27 1.73 1.75
C TYR A 424 43.61 1.74 1.05
N THR A 425 44.16 2.94 0.82
CA THR A 425 45.52 3.10 0.27
C THR A 425 46.53 2.68 1.34
N PRO A 426 47.39 1.68 1.07
CA PRO A 426 48.45 1.31 2.00
C PRO A 426 49.42 2.47 2.20
N MET A 427 49.87 2.67 3.43
CA MET A 427 50.88 3.65 3.78
C MET A 427 51.97 2.95 4.57
N ASP A 428 53.22 3.17 4.19
CA ASP A 428 54.37 2.64 4.92
C ASP A 428 54.76 3.63 6.03
N VAL A 429 54.92 3.11 7.25
CA VAL A 429 55.34 3.89 8.42
C VAL A 429 56.37 3.12 9.23
N HIS A 430 57.23 3.83 9.93
CA HIS A 430 58.24 3.24 10.79
C HIS A 430 57.65 2.93 12.17
N LEU A 431 57.36 1.65 12.41
CA LEU A 431 56.86 1.18 13.70
C LEU A 431 58.02 0.87 14.66
N PRO A 432 57.86 1.14 15.97
CA PRO A 432 58.81 0.70 16.99
C PRO A 432 59.01 -0.83 16.95
N ALA A 433 60.23 -1.28 17.26
CA ALA A 433 60.61 -2.70 17.19
C ALA A 433 59.67 -3.63 17.99
N GLU A 434 59.17 -3.15 19.14
CA GLU A 434 58.21 -3.90 19.96
C GLU A 434 56.87 -4.14 19.24
N MET A 435 56.36 -3.13 18.52
CA MET A 435 55.13 -3.24 17.74
C MET A 435 55.31 -4.16 16.53
N VAL A 436 56.46 -4.07 15.85
CA VAL A 436 56.79 -4.97 14.72
C VAL A 436 56.84 -6.43 15.18
N LYS A 437 57.46 -6.70 16.34
CA LYS A 437 57.49 -8.04 16.93
C LYS A 437 56.08 -8.59 17.17
N LEU A 438 55.19 -7.79 17.75
CA LEU A 438 53.80 -8.18 17.98
C LEU A 438 53.02 -8.43 16.69
N GLN A 439 53.23 -7.61 15.66
CA GLN A 439 52.62 -7.83 14.34
C GLN A 439 53.08 -9.15 13.72
N GLU A 440 54.37 -9.50 13.81
CA GLU A 440 54.89 -10.75 13.24
C GLU A 440 54.41 -11.97 14.02
N VAL A 441 54.35 -11.89 15.36
CA VAL A 441 53.80 -12.96 16.21
C VAL A 441 52.33 -13.22 15.86
N PHE A 442 51.52 -12.17 15.74
CA PHE A 442 50.12 -12.30 15.32
C PHE A 442 49.99 -12.87 13.91
N LYS A 443 50.82 -12.42 12.97
CA LYS A 443 50.84 -12.90 11.59
C LYS A 443 51.18 -14.38 11.50
N ILE A 444 52.17 -14.86 12.25
CA ILE A 444 52.51 -16.30 12.32
C ILE A 444 51.31 -17.10 12.87
N PHE A 445 50.70 -16.64 13.95
CA PHE A 445 49.50 -17.27 14.52
C PHE A 445 48.35 -17.34 13.49
N TYR A 446 48.05 -16.23 12.83
CA TYR A 446 46.93 -16.14 11.89
C TYR A 446 47.17 -17.01 10.65
N LEU A 447 48.34 -16.92 10.02
CA LEU A 447 48.66 -17.70 8.82
C LEU A 447 48.83 -19.19 9.10
N GLY A 448 49.24 -19.55 10.33
CA GLY A 448 49.29 -20.95 10.77
C GLY A 448 47.90 -21.60 10.86
N LYS A 449 46.86 -20.83 11.21
CA LYS A 449 45.46 -21.30 11.26
C LYS A 449 44.70 -21.11 9.94
N HIS A 450 45.08 -20.12 9.15
CA HIS A 450 44.38 -19.73 7.92
C HIS A 450 45.32 -19.80 6.71
N SER A 451 45.56 -21.03 6.25
CA SER A 451 46.41 -21.30 5.08
C SER A 451 45.85 -20.69 3.80
N GLY A 452 46.74 -20.21 2.92
CA GLY A 452 46.38 -19.62 1.63
C GLY A 452 45.91 -18.16 1.69
N ARG A 453 46.01 -17.49 2.84
CA ARG A 453 45.70 -16.06 2.99
C ARG A 453 46.95 -15.20 2.99
N LYS A 454 46.80 -13.92 2.61
CA LYS A 454 47.81 -12.87 2.75
C LYS A 454 47.25 -11.75 3.61
N LEU A 455 48.03 -11.30 4.60
CA LEU A 455 47.68 -10.15 5.42
C LEU A 455 48.35 -8.88 4.89
N GLN A 456 47.63 -7.76 5.01
CA GLN A 456 48.15 -6.42 4.76
C GLN A 456 47.69 -5.50 5.88
N TRP A 457 48.62 -4.93 6.64
CA TRP A 457 48.32 -4.00 7.71
C TRP A 457 47.93 -2.64 7.14
N GLN A 458 46.97 -1.97 7.80
CA GLN A 458 46.46 -0.65 7.40
C GLN A 458 46.68 0.35 8.54
N PRO A 459 47.83 1.07 8.55
CA PRO A 459 48.16 2.02 9.62
C PRO A 459 47.12 3.14 9.82
N THR A 460 46.45 3.54 8.74
CA THR A 460 45.41 4.57 8.72
C THR A 460 44.20 4.26 9.63
N LEU A 461 43.92 2.98 9.86
CA LEU A 461 42.83 2.53 10.75
C LEU A 461 43.32 2.22 12.18
N GLY A 462 44.62 2.28 12.41
CA GLY A 462 45.24 1.97 13.69
C GLY A 462 45.01 3.05 14.73
N HIS A 463 44.81 2.63 15.98
CA HIS A 463 44.75 3.50 17.14
C HIS A 463 45.37 2.81 18.36
N ALA A 464 45.80 3.60 19.34
CA ALA A 464 46.39 3.11 20.56
C ALA A 464 45.98 3.98 21.76
N VAL A 465 46.21 3.44 22.96
CA VAL A 465 46.08 4.18 24.22
C VAL A 465 47.48 4.36 24.80
N LEU A 466 47.90 5.61 24.95
CA LEU A 466 49.18 5.96 25.54
C LEU A 466 48.99 6.42 26.98
N LYS A 467 49.81 5.90 27.88
CA LYS A 467 49.93 6.42 29.25
C LYS A 467 50.96 7.54 29.24
N THR A 468 50.56 8.72 29.66
CA THR A 468 51.39 9.92 29.64
C THR A 468 51.47 10.52 31.04
N GLU A 469 52.66 11.00 31.41
CA GLU A 469 52.92 11.65 32.69
C GLU A 469 53.13 13.15 32.47
N PHE A 470 52.16 13.95 32.93
CA PHE A 470 52.24 15.42 32.93
C PHE A 470 52.47 15.92 34.35
N LYS A 471 52.86 17.19 34.53
CA LYS A 471 53.11 17.77 35.87
C LYS A 471 51.90 17.69 36.80
N GLU A 472 50.68 17.84 36.27
CA GLU A 472 49.44 17.75 37.05
C GLU A 472 48.93 16.32 37.26
N GLY A 473 49.66 15.31 36.76
CA GLY A 473 49.38 13.90 37.00
C GLY A 473 49.32 13.05 35.74
N LYS A 474 49.07 11.75 35.96
CA LYS A 474 49.00 10.74 34.91
C LYS A 474 47.69 10.84 34.14
N LYS A 475 47.77 10.67 32.81
CA LYS A 475 46.63 10.69 31.87
C LYS A 475 46.76 9.56 30.87
N GLU A 476 45.65 9.18 30.25
CA GLU A 476 45.61 8.25 29.13
C GLU A 476 45.13 8.96 27.87
N LEU A 477 45.91 8.90 26.80
CA LEU A 477 45.58 9.49 25.52
C LEU A 477 45.13 8.38 24.55
N GLN A 478 43.89 8.44 24.09
CA GLN A 478 43.43 7.62 22.98
C GLN A 478 43.70 8.36 21.68
N VAL A 479 44.61 7.82 20.88
CA VAL A 479 45.23 8.48 19.73
C VAL A 479 45.30 7.53 18.52
N SER A 480 45.42 8.09 17.33
CA SER A 480 45.71 7.33 16.11
C SER A 480 47.10 6.72 16.14
N LEU A 481 47.36 5.74 15.28
CA LEU A 481 48.70 5.16 15.14
C LEU A 481 49.72 6.23 14.72
N PHE A 482 49.36 7.14 13.80
CA PHE A 482 50.24 8.24 13.40
C PHE A 482 50.57 9.17 14.56
N GLN A 483 49.56 9.57 15.34
CA GLN A 483 49.76 10.35 16.56
C GLN A 483 50.62 9.61 17.58
N THR A 484 50.46 8.29 17.70
CA THR A 484 51.31 7.45 18.56
C THR A 484 52.77 7.52 18.17
N LEU A 485 53.08 7.34 16.89
CA LEU A 485 54.46 7.38 16.41
C LEU A 485 55.11 8.74 16.70
N VAL A 486 54.39 9.83 16.45
CA VAL A 486 54.88 11.19 16.74
C VAL A 486 55.13 11.38 18.23
N LEU A 487 54.17 11.00 19.09
CA LEU A 487 54.28 11.22 20.55
C LEU A 487 55.38 10.36 21.18
N LEU A 488 55.65 9.16 20.66
CA LEU A 488 56.71 8.29 21.18
C LEU A 488 58.11 8.88 21.00
N MET A 489 58.32 9.70 19.96
CA MET A 489 59.61 10.39 19.74
C MET A 489 59.99 11.32 20.90
N PHE A 490 59.00 11.89 21.58
CA PHE A 490 59.20 12.83 22.68
C PHE A 490 59.67 12.15 23.98
N ASN A 491 59.84 10.82 23.99
CA ASN A 491 60.53 10.14 25.08
C ASN A 491 62.07 10.27 24.99
N GLU A 492 62.62 10.60 23.81
CA GLU A 492 64.07 10.71 23.58
C GLU A 492 64.56 12.16 23.52
N CYS A 493 63.75 13.09 23.01
CA CYS A 493 64.06 14.52 22.94
C CYS A 493 62.79 15.36 23.13
N ASP A 494 62.90 16.52 23.76
CA ASP A 494 61.76 17.39 24.07
C ASP A 494 61.26 18.22 22.88
N GLU A 495 62.05 18.34 21.80
CA GLU A 495 61.77 19.21 20.66
C GLU A 495 62.20 18.60 19.33
N TYR A 496 61.33 18.68 18.32
CA TYR A 496 61.59 18.26 16.94
C TYR A 496 60.98 19.23 15.92
N SER A 497 61.63 19.36 14.77
CA SER A 497 61.08 19.99 13.57
C SER A 497 60.17 19.04 12.78
N VAL A 498 59.32 19.58 11.90
CA VAL A 498 58.46 18.77 11.02
C VAL A 498 59.27 17.75 10.21
N GLU A 499 60.43 18.14 9.69
CA GLU A 499 61.25 17.28 8.83
C GLU A 499 61.92 16.13 9.60
N GLU A 500 62.32 16.36 10.85
CA GLU A 500 62.83 15.32 11.73
C GLU A 500 61.73 14.30 12.07
N ILE A 501 60.52 14.77 12.36
CA ILE A 501 59.37 13.90 12.64
C ILE A 501 59.00 13.09 11.38
N ARG A 502 58.99 13.72 10.19
CA ARG A 502 58.73 13.04 8.92
C ARG A 502 59.72 11.90 8.69
N THR A 503 61.01 12.18 8.83
CA THR A 503 62.07 11.21 8.57
C THR A 503 62.00 10.04 9.56
N ALA A 504 61.75 10.32 10.83
CA ALA A 504 61.67 9.29 11.86
C ALA A 504 60.42 8.40 11.72
N THR A 505 59.26 8.97 11.41
CA THR A 505 57.97 8.25 11.40
C THR A 505 57.61 7.66 10.04
N GLY A 506 58.13 8.21 8.94
CA GLY A 506 57.78 7.81 7.57
C GLY A 506 56.39 8.27 7.11
N ILE A 507 55.69 9.12 7.88
CA ILE A 507 54.33 9.57 7.54
C ILE A 507 54.38 10.55 6.36
N GLU A 508 53.47 10.37 5.40
CA GLU A 508 53.32 11.25 4.23
C GLU A 508 52.97 12.70 4.64
N ASP A 509 53.44 13.70 3.88
CA ASP A 509 53.34 15.13 4.21
C ASP A 509 51.93 15.58 4.63
N GLY A 510 50.94 15.26 3.80
CA GLY A 510 49.56 15.68 4.03
C GLY A 510 48.98 15.10 5.32
N GLU A 511 49.30 13.85 5.64
CA GLU A 511 48.84 13.17 6.84
C GLU A 511 49.63 13.60 8.09
N LEU A 512 50.93 13.85 7.93
CA LEU A 512 51.80 14.32 9.01
C LEU A 512 51.37 15.71 9.49
N LYS A 513 51.15 16.66 8.57
CA LYS A 513 50.69 18.02 8.92
C LYS A 513 49.38 18.00 9.69
N ARG A 514 48.43 17.14 9.29
CA ARG A 514 47.16 16.93 10.03
C ARG A 514 47.38 16.31 11.41
N THR A 515 48.23 15.30 11.48
CA THR A 515 48.59 14.62 12.72
C THR A 515 49.15 15.64 13.72
N LEU A 516 50.11 16.47 13.30
CA LEU A 516 50.70 17.52 14.11
C LEU A 516 49.70 18.63 14.48
N GLN A 517 48.85 19.04 13.54
CA GLN A 517 47.80 20.01 13.79
C GLN A 517 46.81 19.52 14.86
N SER A 518 46.47 18.23 14.86
CA SER A 518 45.58 17.64 15.87
C SER A 518 46.19 17.64 17.28
N LEU A 519 47.51 17.45 17.37
CA LEU A 519 48.26 17.37 18.64
C LEU A 519 48.62 18.75 19.22
N ALA A 520 48.79 19.77 18.37
CA ALA A 520 49.30 21.08 18.79
C ALA A 520 48.35 22.27 18.59
N CYS A 521 47.52 22.24 17.54
CA CYS A 521 46.65 23.36 17.15
C CYS A 521 45.19 23.14 17.59
N GLY A 522 44.83 21.90 17.94
CA GLY A 522 43.49 21.50 18.36
C GLY A 522 43.07 21.97 19.75
N LYS A 523 42.00 21.36 20.28
CA LYS A 523 41.48 21.61 21.64
C LYS A 523 42.39 21.00 22.71
N ALA A 524 42.87 19.78 22.48
CA ALA A 524 43.79 19.08 23.37
C ALA A 524 45.23 19.25 22.86
N ARG A 525 45.94 20.26 23.39
CA ARG A 525 47.28 20.65 22.94
C ARG A 525 48.36 19.96 23.75
N VAL A 526 48.58 18.69 23.43
CA VAL A 526 49.63 17.87 24.07
C VAL A 526 51.02 18.23 23.58
N LEU A 527 51.10 18.84 22.40
CA LEU A 527 52.30 19.49 21.87
C LEU A 527 52.09 20.99 21.76
N ASN A 528 53.19 21.74 21.82
CA ASN A 528 53.20 23.17 21.56
C ASN A 528 53.99 23.44 20.28
N LYS A 529 53.38 24.21 19.38
CA LYS A 529 53.95 24.58 18.09
C LYS A 529 54.64 25.94 18.15
N MET A 530 55.82 26.06 17.54
CA MET A 530 56.56 27.30 17.38
C MET A 530 56.93 27.53 15.90
N PRO A 531 56.54 28.66 15.29
CA PRO A 531 55.65 29.71 15.81
C PRO A 531 54.20 29.24 16.02
N ARG A 532 53.46 29.87 16.93
CA ARG A 532 52.05 29.52 17.18
C ARG A 532 51.19 29.91 15.97
N GLY A 533 50.40 28.96 15.47
CA GLY A 533 49.53 29.15 14.32
C GLY A 533 48.48 28.05 14.21
N LYS A 534 47.54 28.21 13.28
CA LYS A 534 46.52 27.18 13.00
C LYS A 534 47.02 26.11 12.05
N ASP A 535 47.91 26.46 11.13
CA ASP A 535 48.42 25.59 10.08
C ASP A 535 49.84 25.13 10.41
N VAL A 536 50.28 24.01 9.80
CA VAL A 536 51.61 23.43 10.00
C VAL A 536 52.41 23.57 8.72
N GLU A 537 53.50 24.33 8.80
CA GLU A 537 54.50 24.64 7.81
C GLU A 537 55.79 23.84 8.07
N ASP A 538 56.61 23.67 7.04
CA ASP A 538 57.78 22.77 7.10
C ASP A 538 58.88 23.27 8.07
N ALA A 539 58.93 24.58 8.34
CA ALA A 539 59.91 25.19 9.24
C ALA A 539 59.49 25.17 10.73
N ASP A 540 58.30 24.67 11.04
CA ASP A 540 57.80 24.67 12.42
C ASP A 540 58.51 23.65 13.31
N ARG A 541 58.55 23.98 14.60
CA ARG A 541 59.08 23.12 15.65
C ARG A 541 57.99 22.81 16.68
N PHE A 542 58.02 21.60 17.20
CA PHE A 542 57.07 21.08 18.16
C PHE A 542 57.80 20.65 19.41
N HIS A 543 57.30 21.09 20.57
CA HIS A 543 57.81 20.68 21.86
C HIS A 543 56.73 20.03 22.72
N PHE A 544 57.12 19.11 23.58
CA PHE A 544 56.20 18.48 24.52
C PHE A 544 55.61 19.51 25.49
N ASN A 545 54.29 19.44 25.72
CA ASN A 545 53.60 20.33 26.64
C ASN A 545 53.50 19.71 28.04
N SER A 546 54.53 19.89 28.87
CA SER A 546 54.55 19.36 30.25
C SER A 546 53.45 19.93 31.15
N ASP A 547 52.97 21.13 30.83
CA ASP A 547 51.96 21.88 31.59
C ASP A 547 50.53 21.63 31.07
N PHE A 548 50.34 20.59 30.27
CA PHE A 548 49.04 20.23 29.73
C PHE A 548 48.06 19.86 30.85
N THR A 549 46.88 20.49 30.83
CA THR A 549 45.82 20.29 31.83
C THR A 549 44.53 19.85 31.14
N HIS A 550 43.84 18.88 31.74
CA HIS A 550 42.55 18.42 31.25
C HIS A 550 41.72 17.78 32.37
N LYS A 551 40.41 18.03 32.37
CA LYS A 551 39.47 17.56 33.41
C LYS A 551 39.35 16.04 33.44
N LEU A 552 39.37 15.40 32.28
CA LEU A 552 39.26 13.94 32.16
C LEU A 552 40.61 13.26 32.35
N PHE A 553 40.59 12.02 32.86
CA PHE A 553 41.76 11.14 32.95
C PHE A 553 42.10 10.53 31.58
N ARG A 554 41.09 9.98 30.90
CA ARG A 554 41.21 9.43 29.55
C ARG A 554 40.71 10.47 28.54
N ILE A 555 41.56 10.81 27.57
CA ILE A 555 41.36 11.92 26.64
C ILE A 555 41.46 11.36 25.23
N LYS A 556 40.41 11.55 24.44
CA LYS A 556 40.42 11.18 23.03
C LYS A 556 40.88 12.37 22.19
N ILE A 557 42.02 12.23 21.53
CA ILE A 557 42.51 13.26 20.60
C ILE A 557 42.01 12.87 19.22
N ASN A 558 40.91 13.51 18.80
CA ASN A 558 40.34 13.25 17.49
C ASN A 558 41.34 13.61 16.39
N GLN A 559 41.47 12.73 15.40
CA GLN A 559 42.14 13.08 14.15
C GLN A 559 41.39 14.24 13.49
N ILE A 560 42.13 15.18 12.90
CA ILE A 560 41.52 16.18 12.03
C ILE A 560 41.16 15.47 10.73
N GLN A 561 39.88 15.14 10.57
CA GLN A 561 39.38 14.57 9.33
C GLN A 561 39.52 15.60 8.21
N MET A 562 40.10 15.18 7.08
CA MET A 562 39.87 15.93 5.84
C MET A 562 38.36 15.95 5.59
N LYS A 563 37.82 17.12 5.25
CA LYS A 563 36.65 17.10 4.38
C LYS A 563 37.10 16.39 3.11
N GLU A 564 36.32 15.42 2.66
CA GLU A 564 36.52 14.75 1.37
C GLU A 564 37.02 15.79 0.35
N THR A 565 38.23 15.59 -0.16
CA THR A 565 38.80 16.53 -1.12
C THR A 565 38.01 16.43 -2.42
N VAL A 566 38.04 17.48 -3.23
CA VAL A 566 37.36 17.42 -4.53
C VAL A 566 37.98 16.29 -5.37
N GLU A 567 39.28 16.05 -5.22
CA GLU A 567 40.01 14.97 -5.87
C GLU A 567 39.57 13.58 -5.38
N GLU A 568 39.39 13.37 -4.08
CA GLU A 568 38.85 12.12 -3.52
C GLU A 568 37.39 11.89 -3.92
N GLN A 569 36.59 12.95 -3.95
CA GLN A 569 35.19 12.88 -4.38
C GLN A 569 35.08 12.53 -5.86
N VAL A 570 35.93 13.14 -6.70
CA VAL A 570 36.01 12.84 -8.14
C VAL A 570 36.50 11.40 -8.33
N SER A 571 37.56 10.98 -7.65
CA SER A 571 38.10 9.61 -7.71
C SER A 571 37.09 8.56 -7.28
N THR A 572 36.36 8.79 -6.18
CA THR A 572 35.30 7.91 -5.68
C THR A 572 34.15 7.84 -6.68
N THR A 573 33.74 8.99 -7.22
CA THR A 573 32.69 9.08 -8.23
C THR A 573 33.07 8.36 -9.52
N GLU A 574 34.33 8.50 -9.96
CA GLU A 574 34.87 7.85 -11.15
C GLU A 574 34.94 6.33 -10.99
N ARG A 575 35.36 5.84 -9.81
CA ARG A 575 35.30 4.41 -9.47
C ARG A 575 33.87 3.89 -9.51
N VAL A 576 32.90 4.62 -8.96
CA VAL A 576 31.47 4.23 -9.04
C VAL A 576 31.00 4.17 -10.49
N PHE A 577 31.40 5.12 -11.34
CA PHE A 577 31.08 5.08 -12.77
C PHE A 577 31.70 3.87 -13.47
N GLN A 578 32.95 3.54 -13.17
CA GLN A 578 33.63 2.38 -13.73
C GLN A 578 32.97 1.06 -13.29
N ASP A 579 32.60 0.95 -12.01
CA ASP A 579 31.92 -0.22 -11.45
C ASP A 579 30.53 -0.43 -12.09
N ARG A 580 29.80 0.67 -12.35
CA ARG A 580 28.54 0.64 -13.09
C ARG A 580 28.71 0.11 -14.51
N GLN A 581 29.82 0.42 -15.20
CA GLN A 581 30.08 -0.10 -16.54
C GLN A 581 30.23 -1.63 -16.54
N TYR A 582 30.94 -2.20 -15.56
CA TYR A 582 31.07 -3.65 -15.42
C TYR A 582 29.73 -4.31 -15.08
N GLN A 583 28.89 -3.66 -14.28
CA GLN A 583 27.54 -4.15 -13.98
C GLN A 583 26.63 -4.14 -15.22
N ILE A 584 26.71 -3.10 -16.04
CA ILE A 584 25.99 -3.02 -17.32
C ILE A 584 26.41 -4.17 -18.24
N ASP A 585 27.72 -4.38 -18.41
CA ASP A 585 28.26 -5.47 -19.23
C ASP A 585 27.78 -6.84 -18.76
N ALA A 586 27.92 -7.12 -17.47
CA ALA A 586 27.52 -8.39 -16.89
C ALA A 586 26.00 -8.63 -17.04
N ALA A 587 25.17 -7.59 -16.91
CA ALA A 587 23.74 -7.67 -17.13
C ALA A 587 23.40 -7.93 -18.61
N LEU A 588 24.01 -7.18 -19.53
CA LEU A 588 23.84 -7.36 -20.98
C LEU A 588 24.22 -8.78 -21.41
N VAL A 589 25.38 -9.28 -20.98
CA VAL A 589 25.83 -10.65 -21.29
C VAL A 589 24.87 -11.69 -20.72
N ARG A 590 24.37 -11.52 -19.48
CA ARG A 590 23.39 -12.45 -18.89
C ARG A 590 22.07 -12.47 -19.66
N ILE A 591 21.54 -11.30 -20.01
CA ILE A 591 20.30 -11.17 -20.78
C ILE A 591 20.46 -11.82 -22.16
N MET A 592 21.51 -11.46 -22.89
CA MET A 592 21.77 -11.98 -24.23
C MET A 592 22.04 -13.49 -24.22
N LYS A 593 22.78 -14.00 -23.23
CA LYS A 593 23.01 -15.45 -23.07
C LYS A 593 21.71 -16.23 -22.86
N MET A 594 20.75 -15.66 -22.14
CA MET A 594 19.45 -16.29 -21.85
C MET A 594 18.49 -16.20 -23.04
N ARG A 595 18.36 -15.02 -23.64
CA ARG A 595 17.38 -14.75 -24.72
C ARG A 595 17.87 -15.17 -26.10
N LYS A 596 19.19 -15.29 -26.30
CA LYS A 596 19.90 -15.57 -27.55
C LYS A 596 19.74 -14.52 -28.65
N THR A 597 18.53 -14.00 -28.84
CA THR A 597 18.21 -12.94 -29.79
C THR A 597 17.24 -11.96 -29.14
N LEU A 598 17.52 -10.65 -29.23
CA LEU A 598 16.66 -9.63 -28.63
C LEU A 598 16.72 -8.30 -29.40
N SER A 599 15.60 -7.59 -29.48
CA SER A 599 15.58 -6.25 -30.06
C SER A 599 16.14 -5.20 -29.11
N HIS A 600 16.65 -4.08 -29.63
CA HIS A 600 17.25 -3.01 -28.84
C HIS A 600 16.32 -2.48 -27.75
N ASN A 601 15.06 -2.17 -28.08
CA ASN A 601 14.10 -1.65 -27.11
C ASN A 601 13.80 -2.66 -25.98
N LEU A 602 13.69 -3.95 -26.31
CA LEU A 602 13.46 -5.00 -25.32
C LEU A 602 14.70 -5.24 -24.46
N LEU A 603 15.90 -5.20 -25.05
CA LEU A 603 17.16 -5.30 -24.33
C LEU A 603 17.33 -4.15 -23.33
N VAL A 604 17.05 -2.93 -23.77
CA VAL A 604 17.06 -1.72 -22.93
C VAL A 604 16.04 -1.85 -21.79
N SER A 605 14.82 -2.30 -22.09
CA SER A 605 13.78 -2.50 -21.07
C SER A 605 14.17 -3.58 -20.05
N GLU A 606 14.70 -4.72 -20.47
CA GLU A 606 15.15 -5.77 -19.55
C GLU A 606 16.37 -5.32 -18.73
N LEU A 607 17.27 -4.53 -19.33
CA LEU A 607 18.42 -3.96 -18.65
C LEU A 607 17.99 -2.98 -17.54
N TYR A 608 17.05 -2.07 -17.82
CA TYR A 608 16.53 -1.15 -16.81
C TYR A 608 15.80 -1.87 -15.67
N ASN A 609 15.20 -3.02 -15.94
CA ASN A 609 14.59 -3.86 -14.89
C ASN A 609 15.64 -4.56 -14.00
N GLN A 610 16.84 -4.86 -14.52
CA GLN A 610 17.92 -5.48 -13.73
C GLN A 610 18.80 -4.47 -12.99
N LEU A 611 19.04 -3.29 -13.56
CA LEU A 611 19.94 -2.29 -12.99
C LEU A 611 19.23 -1.42 -11.96
N LYS A 612 19.90 -1.15 -10.84
CA LYS A 612 19.39 -0.29 -9.75
C LYS A 612 19.82 1.19 -9.87
N PHE A 613 20.28 1.61 -11.05
CA PHE A 613 20.76 2.96 -11.29
C PHE A 613 20.45 3.41 -12.72
N PRO A 614 20.28 4.72 -12.95
CA PRO A 614 20.02 5.25 -14.29
C PRO A 614 21.25 5.13 -15.18
N VAL A 615 21.06 4.63 -16.40
CA VAL A 615 22.08 4.54 -17.45
C VAL A 615 21.75 5.55 -18.54
N LYS A 616 22.72 6.38 -18.93
CA LYS A 616 22.55 7.31 -20.06
C LYS A 616 22.56 6.53 -21.37
N PRO A 617 21.68 6.85 -22.35
CA PRO A 617 21.64 6.14 -23.63
C PRO A 617 22.98 6.10 -24.38
N ALA A 618 23.78 7.18 -24.29
CA ALA A 618 25.10 7.24 -24.90
C ALA A 618 26.10 6.24 -24.29
N ASP A 619 26.06 6.05 -22.97
CA ASP A 619 26.95 5.12 -22.28
C ASP A 619 26.55 3.67 -22.57
N LEU A 620 25.24 3.39 -22.62
CA LEU A 620 24.73 2.08 -23.01
C LEU A 620 25.15 1.71 -24.43
N LYS A 621 25.06 2.64 -25.38
CA LYS A 621 25.50 2.42 -26.76
C LYS A 621 26.98 2.04 -26.82
N LYS A 622 27.86 2.76 -26.10
CA LYS A 622 29.29 2.42 -25.98
C LYS A 622 29.52 1.03 -25.39
N ARG A 623 28.73 0.63 -24.38
CA ARG A 623 28.86 -0.71 -23.77
C ARG A 623 28.44 -1.82 -24.74
N ILE A 624 27.35 -1.63 -25.49
CA ILE A 624 26.92 -2.57 -26.52
C ILE A 624 27.99 -2.70 -27.62
N GLU A 625 28.54 -1.58 -28.09
CA GLU A 625 29.65 -1.58 -29.07
C GLU A 625 30.86 -2.35 -28.53
N SER A 626 31.28 -2.09 -27.28
CA SER A 626 32.37 -2.83 -26.63
C SER A 626 32.10 -4.33 -26.46
N LEU A 627 30.85 -4.76 -26.32
CA LEU A 627 30.48 -6.18 -26.27
C LEU A 627 30.45 -6.82 -27.66
N ILE A 628 30.14 -6.05 -28.69
CA ILE A 628 30.23 -6.50 -30.09
C ILE A 628 31.69 -6.67 -30.51
N ASP A 629 32.53 -5.68 -30.21
CA ASP A 629 33.97 -5.72 -30.53
C ASP A 629 34.72 -6.85 -29.79
N ARG A 630 34.15 -7.35 -28.69
CA ARG A 630 34.66 -8.49 -27.90
C ARG A 630 33.96 -9.81 -28.20
N ASP A 631 33.17 -9.88 -29.28
CA ASP A 631 32.47 -11.08 -29.75
C ASP A 631 31.50 -11.72 -28.72
N TYR A 632 30.97 -10.95 -27.76
CA TYR A 632 29.92 -11.43 -26.86
C TYR A 632 28.54 -11.42 -27.51
N MET A 633 28.33 -10.50 -28.45
CA MET A 633 27.08 -10.33 -29.20
C MET A 633 27.35 -9.72 -30.57
N GLU A 634 26.45 -9.89 -31.52
CA GLU A 634 26.54 -9.27 -32.85
C GLU A 634 25.21 -8.60 -33.22
N ARG A 635 25.25 -7.71 -34.22
CA ARG A 635 24.03 -7.17 -34.82
C ARG A 635 23.53 -8.12 -35.89
N ASP A 636 22.20 -8.24 -35.99
CA ASP A 636 21.57 -8.94 -37.10
C ASP A 636 21.98 -8.30 -38.44
N LYS A 637 22.16 -9.14 -39.47
CA LYS A 637 22.66 -8.74 -40.79
C LYS A 637 21.67 -7.89 -41.57
N GLU A 638 20.37 -8.04 -41.30
CA GLU A 638 19.29 -7.35 -42.00
C GLU A 638 18.66 -6.25 -41.12
N ASN A 639 18.68 -6.41 -39.79
CA ASN A 639 18.06 -5.48 -38.85
C ASN A 639 19.02 -4.93 -37.78
N PRO A 640 19.53 -3.69 -37.93
CA PRO A 640 20.43 -3.07 -36.95
C PRO A 640 19.86 -2.87 -35.54
N ASN A 641 18.54 -3.00 -35.36
CA ASN A 641 17.84 -2.92 -34.06
C ASN A 641 17.70 -4.28 -33.37
N GLN A 642 18.35 -5.32 -33.87
CA GLN A 642 18.32 -6.67 -33.34
C GLN A 642 19.74 -7.18 -33.06
N TYR A 643 19.89 -7.88 -31.95
CA TYR A 643 21.17 -8.43 -31.51
C TYR A 643 21.09 -9.93 -31.32
N HIS A 644 22.19 -10.63 -31.58
CA HIS A 644 22.38 -12.07 -31.31
C HIS A 644 23.53 -12.28 -30.34
N TYR A 645 23.43 -13.32 -29.52
CA TYR A 645 24.51 -13.75 -28.62
C TYR A 645 25.47 -14.70 -29.36
N VAL A 646 26.78 -14.45 -29.26
CA VAL A 646 27.81 -15.11 -30.11
C VAL A 646 28.74 -16.03 -29.29
N ALA A 647 28.84 -15.81 -27.98
CA ALA A 647 29.80 -16.49 -27.09
C ALA A 647 29.33 -17.84 -26.50
#